data_AF-A0A2D6R6D6-F1
#
_entry.id   AF-A0A2D6R6D6-F1
#
_cell.length_a   1.000
_cell.length_b   1.000
_cell.length_c   1.000
_cell.angle_alpha   90.00
_cell.angle_beta   90.00
_cell.angle_gamma   90.00
#
_symmetry.space_group_name_H-M   'P 1'
#
loop_
_entity.id
_entity.type
_entity.pdbx_description
1 polymer ?
#
loop_
_entity_poly.entity_id
_entity_poly.type
_entity_poly.pdbx_seq_one_letter_code
_entity_poly.pdbx_strand_id
1 'polypeptide(L)'
;MKKRMFIILTLLVMLLFSFSVLAENHNDDVYGDIGDVTLTEDAGLTPSSTFYFMETLLEDVFTGNDPEKALAVREEKIAEMKEMLADGKNEEAREALLRARKFSTIVESEVSPDIERRARESSKAVKEALEKVQVDDPILRDLVEDQLESEERVALAAKLSSEIKDLCERLSRLDYNEYGRVCKTDEDAPEWQRELDEKLTEEQREEAEKFFETLSECFEDPAECQCQEISVPAFAAKCEVIAPLAAKCEEGDEDACEEMDNVGDPVDLLPPHLQRAMRAVEDRFRDAEYDHHMPVECVREGATTKEACMRVMFKIHAPPECLEALDRGEIDPQNEREAREQCEKIMFNHDAPQECIDAGLTDRRECEKLMFSLDAPEECLDAGITGENRNDWKKCEVIRFKAEAPEECLDAGITGDNRNDWKKCEAIRFKMDAPQECLDQGLTGEGHDDWRQCDAIRFKLEAPQECLDAGIDPSDRRAWDKCKPIQFKAEVSQECLDAGLTGESQRDWRECQKIQFKLDAPQECLDAGITGDGRDDWRKCDEIRHEFESERHDENQFEDCATHEFYFCDDDGNCKCVNEEDYEKKFGYGDDDHGDQRCATIYCQEGTYCEAGECIPFEHDDDYEESQCKDGCSDECPGADRTDCVDNGMRCECYYDEHDDGGSDSGPLDDGSDGTSTDGSSDGTDSGTSDDGSSDSGSSEGSTSDDGSSDEGTRDSNTDSEDSGSSDSGSESSSSDSGSSDAGSSDSGSSDSGSDSGSSDDGGDSSDSGGEITGGGIVDVESDGPNPLVEFFKKFFGTA
;
A
#
# COMPACT_ATOMS: atom_id res chain seq x y z
N MET A 1 -12.78 12.74 -5.07
CA MET A 1 -12.21 13.65 -4.04
C MET A 1 -12.02 15.09 -4.53
N LYS A 2 -11.06 15.41 -5.42
CA LYS A 2 -10.68 16.80 -5.82
C LYS A 2 -11.83 17.81 -6.02
N LYS A 3 -12.95 17.41 -6.63
CA LYS A 3 -14.11 18.29 -6.87
C LYS A 3 -14.90 18.69 -5.61
N ARG A 4 -14.94 17.86 -4.56
CA ARG A 4 -15.55 18.22 -3.25
C ARG A 4 -14.64 19.16 -2.46
N MET A 5 -13.34 18.87 -2.43
CA MET A 5 -12.32 19.70 -1.76
C MET A 5 -12.29 21.13 -2.29
N PHE A 6 -12.42 21.32 -3.62
CA PHE A 6 -12.47 22.66 -4.22
C PHE A 6 -13.71 23.47 -3.78
N ILE A 7 -14.88 22.82 -3.67
CA ILE A 7 -16.13 23.48 -3.22
C ILE A 7 -15.99 23.94 -1.76
N ILE A 8 -15.50 23.07 -0.88
CA ILE A 8 -15.24 23.39 0.53
C ILE A 8 -14.27 24.56 0.64
N LEU A 9 -13.15 24.53 -0.10
CA LEU A 9 -12.17 25.62 -0.10
C LEU A 9 -12.79 26.95 -0.55
N THR A 10 -13.61 26.95 -1.61
CA THR A 10 -14.29 28.19 -2.05
C THR A 10 -15.33 28.71 -1.06
N LEU A 11 -16.04 27.84 -0.33
CA LEU A 11 -16.96 28.25 0.73
C LEU A 11 -16.20 28.84 1.93
N LEU A 12 -15.08 28.24 2.31
CA LEU A 12 -14.21 28.71 3.38
C LEU A 12 -13.59 30.08 3.05
N VAL A 13 -13.13 30.28 1.81
CA VAL A 13 -12.64 31.59 1.33
C VAL A 13 -13.77 32.63 1.29
N MET A 14 -14.99 32.29 0.89
CA MET A 14 -16.14 33.22 0.95
C MET A 14 -16.56 33.55 2.38
N LEU A 15 -16.51 32.60 3.31
CA LEU A 15 -16.74 32.85 4.73
C LEU A 15 -15.68 33.82 5.29
N LEU A 16 -14.39 33.56 5.06
CA LEU A 16 -13.30 34.43 5.49
C LEU A 16 -13.42 35.84 4.89
N PHE A 17 -13.74 35.97 3.60
CA PHE A 17 -14.00 37.28 2.98
C PHE A 17 -15.22 37.98 3.58
N SER A 18 -16.26 37.24 3.97
CA SER A 18 -17.43 37.80 4.65
C SER A 18 -17.06 38.34 6.04
N PHE A 19 -16.25 37.61 6.81
CA PHE A 19 -15.75 38.09 8.11
C PHE A 19 -14.86 39.33 7.98
N SER A 20 -13.94 39.39 7.00
CA SER A 20 -13.12 40.59 6.77
C SER A 20 -13.93 41.82 6.35
N VAL A 21 -15.02 41.64 5.59
CA VAL A 21 -15.89 42.76 5.17
C VAL A 21 -16.87 43.19 6.28
N LEU A 22 -17.20 42.29 7.22
CA LEU A 22 -18.04 42.61 8.38
C LEU A 22 -17.31 43.46 9.44
N ALA A 23 -15.99 43.35 9.55
CA ALA A 23 -15.20 44.02 10.58
C ALA A 23 -15.19 45.56 10.48
N GLU A 24 -15.24 46.15 9.27
CA GLU A 24 -15.12 47.61 9.08
C GLU A 24 -16.45 48.39 9.07
N ASN A 25 -17.62 47.72 9.13
CA ASN A 25 -18.93 48.39 9.01
C ASN A 25 -19.90 48.17 10.18
N HIS A 26 -19.54 47.42 11.22
CA HIS A 26 -20.52 47.02 12.26
C HIS A 26 -20.63 47.94 13.49
N ASN A 27 -19.68 48.85 13.72
CA ASN A 27 -19.65 49.68 14.95
C ASN A 27 -20.84 50.64 15.10
N ASP A 28 -21.40 51.15 13.99
CA ASP A 28 -22.48 52.16 14.04
C ASP A 28 -23.84 51.61 14.51
N ASP A 29 -24.03 50.28 14.57
CA ASP A 29 -25.32 49.64 14.91
C ASP A 29 -25.28 48.82 16.22
N VAL A 30 -24.22 48.95 17.03
CA VAL A 30 -24.14 48.34 18.38
C VAL A 30 -25.15 48.97 19.36
N TYR A 31 -25.80 50.08 18.98
CA TYR A 31 -26.78 50.81 19.78
C TYR A 31 -28.11 51.12 19.06
N GLY A 32 -28.34 50.61 17.83
CA GLY A 32 -29.46 51.08 16.97
C GLY A 32 -30.87 50.72 17.44
N ASP A 33 -31.00 49.64 18.21
CA ASP A 33 -32.23 49.19 18.89
C ASP A 33 -32.43 49.84 20.28
N ILE A 34 -31.41 50.52 20.81
CA ILE A 34 -31.43 51.13 22.13
C ILE A 34 -31.82 52.60 22.02
N GLY A 35 -32.91 52.96 22.71
CA GLY A 35 -33.41 54.35 22.77
C GLY A 35 -32.46 55.31 23.49
N ASP A 36 -32.87 56.58 23.62
CA ASP A 36 -32.12 57.56 24.41
C ASP A 36 -32.09 57.11 25.88
N VAL A 37 -30.89 56.98 26.44
CA VAL A 37 -30.65 56.53 27.82
C VAL A 37 -29.75 57.53 28.54
N THR A 38 -29.95 57.68 29.84
CA THR A 38 -29.19 58.62 30.67
C THR A 38 -28.65 57.89 31.88
N LEU A 39 -27.39 58.15 32.23
CA LEU A 39 -26.77 57.61 33.44
C LEU A 39 -27.61 57.99 34.66
N THR A 40 -28.21 57.00 35.32
CA THR A 40 -29.14 57.18 36.45
C THR A 40 -28.47 57.15 37.81
N GLU A 41 -27.28 56.57 37.92
CA GLU A 41 -26.58 56.42 39.19
C GLU A 41 -26.05 57.77 39.70
N ASP A 42 -26.25 58.00 41.00
CA ASP A 42 -25.69 59.12 41.74
C ASP A 42 -24.19 58.87 42.00
N ALA A 43 -23.40 59.94 42.20
CA ALA A 43 -21.99 59.80 42.54
C ALA A 43 -21.80 59.20 43.95
N GLY A 44 -20.89 58.22 44.06
CA GLY A 44 -20.45 57.59 45.31
C GLY A 44 -19.60 58.50 46.20
N LEU A 45 -18.89 57.93 47.18
CA LEU A 45 -17.94 58.75 47.95
C LEU A 45 -16.73 59.08 47.08
N THR A 46 -16.53 60.35 46.73
CA THR A 46 -15.32 60.73 45.98
C THR A 46 -14.01 60.32 46.69
N PRO A 47 -12.91 60.07 45.95
CA PRO A 47 -11.54 59.84 46.45
C PRO A 47 -11.04 60.83 47.51
N SER A 48 -11.58 62.05 47.54
CA SER A 48 -11.27 63.06 48.55
C SER A 48 -11.80 62.72 49.96
N SER A 49 -12.62 61.67 50.10
CA SER A 49 -13.21 61.24 51.38
C SER A 49 -12.28 60.29 52.16
N THR A 50 -12.22 60.46 53.48
CA THR A 50 -11.38 59.65 54.38
C THR A 50 -11.71 58.14 54.36
N PHE A 51 -12.86 57.75 53.81
CA PHE A 51 -13.37 56.38 53.80
C PHE A 51 -13.35 55.71 52.43
N TYR A 52 -12.99 56.43 51.35
CA TYR A 52 -12.92 55.89 49.99
C TYR A 52 -12.07 54.61 49.89
N PHE A 53 -10.94 54.55 50.60
CA PHE A 53 -10.08 53.36 50.59
C PHE A 53 -10.76 52.10 51.15
N MET A 54 -11.72 52.25 52.07
CA MET A 54 -12.48 51.13 52.62
C MET A 54 -13.56 50.67 51.65
N GLU A 55 -14.21 51.62 50.99
CA GLU A 55 -15.24 51.39 49.97
C GLU A 55 -14.63 50.71 48.74
N THR A 56 -13.52 51.24 48.22
CA THR A 56 -12.66 50.60 47.19
C THR A 56 -12.41 49.12 47.47
N LEU A 57 -11.93 48.81 48.68
CA LEU A 57 -11.55 47.47 49.08
C LEU A 57 -12.79 46.59 49.33
N LEU A 58 -13.94 47.20 49.61
CA LEU A 58 -15.23 46.54 49.63
C LEU A 58 -15.69 46.17 48.21
N GLU A 59 -15.72 47.14 47.29
CA GLU A 59 -16.10 46.99 45.90
C GLU A 59 -15.31 45.89 45.21
N ASP A 60 -13.98 45.94 45.30
CA ASP A 60 -13.09 44.94 44.69
C ASP A 60 -13.36 43.52 45.19
N VAL A 61 -13.72 43.36 46.47
CA VAL A 61 -13.95 42.04 47.10
C VAL A 61 -15.38 41.55 46.91
N PHE A 62 -16.38 42.45 46.88
CA PHE A 62 -17.79 42.10 46.73
C PHE A 62 -18.26 42.01 45.27
N THR A 63 -17.56 42.66 44.34
CA THR A 63 -17.80 42.53 42.90
C THR A 63 -17.27 41.19 42.41
N GLY A 64 -16.00 40.85 42.69
CA GLY A 64 -15.37 39.67 42.11
C GLY A 64 -15.44 39.73 40.58
N ASN A 65 -15.90 38.65 39.95
CA ASN A 65 -16.15 38.57 38.51
C ASN A 65 -17.63 38.84 38.13
N ASP A 66 -18.49 39.25 39.08
CA ASP A 66 -19.92 39.46 38.81
C ASP A 66 -20.13 40.67 37.87
N PRO A 67 -20.62 40.45 36.63
CA PRO A 67 -20.74 41.52 35.64
C PRO A 67 -21.87 42.50 35.96
N GLU A 68 -22.93 42.09 36.69
CA GLU A 68 -24.02 42.99 37.07
C GLU A 68 -23.57 43.95 38.18
N LYS A 69 -22.78 43.47 39.15
CA LYS A 69 -22.12 44.35 40.13
C LYS A 69 -21.07 45.23 39.48
N ALA A 70 -20.25 44.69 38.57
CA ALA A 70 -19.21 45.46 37.88
C ALA A 70 -19.82 46.60 37.03
N LEU A 71 -20.96 46.36 36.37
CA LEU A 71 -21.74 47.39 35.68
C LEU A 71 -22.13 48.54 36.63
N ALA A 72 -22.71 48.22 37.79
CA ALA A 72 -23.16 49.24 38.74
C ALA A 72 -21.99 50.07 39.30
N VAL A 73 -20.90 49.43 39.71
CA VAL A 73 -19.71 50.14 40.22
C VAL A 73 -19.06 50.98 39.10
N ARG A 74 -19.04 50.50 37.86
CA ARG A 74 -18.59 51.29 36.70
C ARG A 74 -19.40 52.56 36.52
N GLU A 75 -20.72 52.47 36.52
CA GLU A 75 -21.63 53.63 36.38
C GLU A 75 -21.40 54.66 37.50
N GLU A 76 -21.25 54.20 38.74
CA GLU A 76 -20.94 55.02 39.91
C GLU A 76 -19.60 55.76 39.75
N LYS A 77 -18.52 55.08 39.32
CA LYS A 77 -17.20 55.74 39.16
C LYS A 77 -17.17 56.72 37.99
N ILE A 78 -18.00 56.53 36.96
CA ILE A 78 -18.21 57.54 35.91
C ILE A 78 -18.97 58.77 36.45
N ALA A 79 -19.96 58.57 37.33
CA ALA A 79 -20.68 59.66 37.99
C ALA A 79 -19.75 60.47 38.93
N GLU A 80 -18.95 59.78 39.76
CA GLU A 80 -17.90 60.37 40.61
C GLU A 80 -16.90 61.21 39.80
N MET A 81 -16.37 60.66 38.70
CA MET A 81 -15.41 61.34 37.81
C MET A 81 -15.96 62.67 37.28
N LYS A 82 -17.24 62.69 36.90
CA LYS A 82 -17.93 63.90 36.42
C LYS A 82 -18.10 64.96 37.52
N GLU A 83 -18.38 64.58 38.77
CA GLU A 83 -18.42 65.51 39.90
C GLU A 83 -17.04 66.11 40.16
N MET A 84 -15.99 65.28 40.14
CA MET A 84 -14.61 65.73 40.36
C MET A 84 -14.10 66.68 39.29
N LEU A 85 -14.48 66.48 38.03
CA LEU A 85 -14.18 67.45 36.97
C LEU A 85 -14.93 68.77 37.15
N ALA A 86 -16.18 68.75 37.62
CA ALA A 86 -16.89 69.99 37.96
C ALA A 86 -16.23 70.76 39.12
N ASP A 87 -15.58 70.05 40.05
CA ASP A 87 -14.79 70.61 41.14
C ASP A 87 -13.34 71.00 40.75
N GLY A 88 -12.88 70.65 39.54
CA GLY A 88 -11.50 70.88 39.08
C GLY A 88 -10.44 69.94 39.69
N LYS A 89 -10.86 68.75 40.14
CA LYS A 89 -10.05 67.70 40.79
C LYS A 89 -9.60 66.64 39.78
N ASN A 90 -8.68 67.02 38.88
CA ASN A 90 -8.31 66.19 37.73
C ASN A 90 -7.62 64.85 38.11
N GLU A 91 -6.82 64.82 39.18
CA GLU A 91 -6.12 63.58 39.59
C GLU A 91 -7.08 62.59 40.25
N GLU A 92 -8.04 63.09 41.05
CA GLU A 92 -9.07 62.25 41.65
C GLU A 92 -10.07 61.75 40.58
N ALA A 93 -10.43 62.59 39.59
CA ALA A 93 -11.20 62.19 38.42
C ALA A 93 -10.50 61.08 37.60
N ARG A 94 -9.18 61.18 37.47
CA ARG A 94 -8.34 60.16 36.84
C ARG A 94 -8.35 58.83 37.61
N GLU A 95 -8.30 58.86 38.94
CA GLU A 95 -8.38 57.64 39.75
C GLU A 95 -9.74 56.93 39.56
N ALA A 96 -10.85 57.66 39.59
CA ALA A 96 -12.18 57.12 39.35
C ALA A 96 -12.32 56.52 37.94
N LEU A 97 -11.79 57.19 36.90
CA LEU A 97 -11.84 56.68 35.53
C LEU A 97 -11.02 55.39 35.34
N LEU A 98 -9.84 55.28 35.97
CA LEU A 98 -9.03 54.05 35.95
C LEU A 98 -9.76 52.87 36.63
N ARG A 99 -10.61 53.14 37.62
CA ARG A 99 -11.46 52.12 38.27
C ARG A 99 -12.64 51.74 37.39
N ALA A 100 -13.32 52.71 36.79
CA ALA A 100 -14.37 52.45 35.80
C ALA A 100 -13.86 51.53 34.68
N ARG A 101 -12.64 51.78 34.17
CA ARG A 101 -11.97 50.91 33.20
C ARG A 101 -11.76 49.48 33.72
N LYS A 102 -11.26 49.31 34.95
CA LYS A 102 -11.07 47.99 35.57
C LYS A 102 -12.37 47.18 35.61
N PHE A 103 -13.48 47.80 36.03
CA PHE A 103 -14.78 47.14 36.04
C PHE A 103 -15.34 46.92 34.63
N SER A 104 -15.05 47.82 33.68
CA SER A 104 -15.41 47.64 32.27
C SER A 104 -14.78 46.37 31.69
N THR A 105 -13.52 46.06 32.01
CA THR A 105 -12.87 44.81 31.58
C THR A 105 -13.55 43.57 32.14
N ILE A 106 -14.04 43.60 33.39
CA ILE A 106 -14.79 42.48 33.99
C ILE A 106 -16.13 42.28 33.25
N VAL A 107 -16.85 43.37 32.95
CA VAL A 107 -18.08 43.29 32.14
C VAL A 107 -17.76 42.81 30.71
N GLU A 108 -16.69 43.30 30.09
CA GLU A 108 -16.27 42.92 28.73
C GLU A 108 -16.03 41.41 28.61
N SER A 109 -15.43 40.76 29.62
CA SER A 109 -15.17 39.31 29.62
C SER A 109 -16.35 38.45 30.10
N GLU A 110 -17.12 38.90 31.10
CA GLU A 110 -18.11 38.05 31.79
C GLU A 110 -19.57 38.38 31.45
N VAL A 111 -19.84 39.35 30.55
CA VAL A 111 -21.21 39.77 30.23
C VAL A 111 -22.08 38.64 29.67
N SER A 112 -23.00 38.15 30.51
CA SER A 112 -23.90 37.08 30.13
C SER A 112 -25.07 37.56 29.26
N PRO A 113 -25.68 36.68 28.45
CA PRO A 113 -26.84 36.98 27.61
C PRO A 113 -28.02 37.58 28.38
N ASP A 114 -28.19 37.18 29.64
CA ASP A 114 -29.36 37.57 30.44
C ASP A 114 -29.26 39.03 30.93
N ILE A 115 -28.06 39.64 30.88
CA ILE A 115 -27.82 41.08 31.14
C ILE A 115 -27.42 41.86 29.89
N GLU A 116 -27.39 41.26 28.70
CA GLU A 116 -26.97 41.86 27.41
C GLU A 116 -27.50 43.29 27.24
N ARG A 117 -28.82 43.42 27.28
CA ARG A 117 -29.51 44.68 27.09
C ARG A 117 -29.14 45.72 28.16
N ARG A 118 -29.01 45.29 29.43
CA ARG A 118 -28.63 46.18 30.53
C ARG A 118 -27.19 46.68 30.34
N ALA A 119 -26.28 45.81 29.93
CA ALA A 119 -24.89 46.18 29.66
C ALA A 119 -24.79 47.20 28.52
N ARG A 120 -25.53 47.00 27.42
CA ARG A 120 -25.56 47.93 26.28
C ARG A 120 -26.27 49.26 26.61
N GLU A 121 -27.39 49.23 27.35
CA GLU A 121 -28.07 50.44 27.84
C GLU A 121 -27.13 51.25 28.77
N SER A 122 -26.40 50.56 29.66
CA SER A 122 -25.36 51.13 30.53
C SER A 122 -24.23 51.76 29.73
N SER A 123 -23.63 51.02 28.80
CA SER A 123 -22.49 51.50 28.01
C SER A 123 -22.86 52.69 27.11
N LYS A 124 -24.07 52.70 26.54
CA LYS A 124 -24.57 53.88 25.83
C LYS A 124 -24.69 55.09 26.75
N ALA A 125 -25.25 54.90 27.95
CA ALA A 125 -25.41 55.96 28.94
C ALA A 125 -24.06 56.51 29.46
N VAL A 126 -23.05 55.66 29.64
CA VAL A 126 -21.68 56.05 29.98
C VAL A 126 -21.00 56.78 28.81
N LYS A 127 -21.05 56.23 27.59
CA LYS A 127 -20.51 56.87 26.39
C LYS A 127 -21.08 58.27 26.18
N GLU A 128 -22.40 58.39 26.20
CA GLU A 128 -23.11 59.67 26.14
C GLU A 128 -22.78 60.62 27.30
N ALA A 129 -22.41 60.10 28.47
CA ALA A 129 -22.02 60.91 29.62
C ALA A 129 -20.58 61.44 29.47
N LEU A 130 -19.68 60.64 28.89
CA LEU A 130 -18.26 60.96 28.63
C LEU A 130 -18.09 61.96 27.47
N GLU A 131 -18.80 61.78 26.35
CA GLU A 131 -18.78 62.72 25.21
C GLU A 131 -19.17 64.16 25.56
N LYS A 132 -19.95 64.33 26.64
CA LYS A 132 -20.41 65.64 27.14
C LYS A 132 -19.39 66.31 28.06
N VAL A 133 -18.31 65.64 28.43
CA VAL A 133 -17.25 66.15 29.31
C VAL A 133 -16.24 66.97 28.51
N GLN A 134 -15.82 68.12 29.05
CA GLN A 134 -14.71 68.92 28.51
C GLN A 134 -13.50 68.75 29.43
N VAL A 135 -12.42 68.18 28.91
CA VAL A 135 -11.19 67.90 29.67
C VAL A 135 -10.04 68.72 29.12
N ASP A 136 -9.48 69.63 29.94
CA ASP A 136 -8.31 70.43 29.60
C ASP A 136 -6.98 69.67 29.81
N ASP A 137 -6.97 68.65 30.68
CA ASP A 137 -5.79 67.83 30.95
C ASP A 137 -5.60 66.78 29.83
N PRO A 138 -4.42 66.72 29.18
CA PRO A 138 -4.22 65.80 28.07
C PRO A 138 -4.28 64.34 28.49
N ILE A 139 -3.74 63.97 29.67
CA ILE A 139 -3.67 62.56 30.09
C ILE A 139 -5.06 62.05 30.49
N LEU A 140 -5.87 62.92 31.12
CA LEU A 140 -7.25 62.56 31.44
C LEU A 140 -8.13 62.51 30.19
N ARG A 141 -7.88 63.33 29.16
CA ARG A 141 -8.55 63.20 27.86
C ARG A 141 -8.21 61.86 27.21
N ASP A 142 -6.92 61.50 27.13
CA ASP A 142 -6.49 60.24 26.53
C ASP A 142 -7.16 59.04 27.27
N LEU A 143 -7.34 59.12 28.60
CA LEU A 143 -8.09 58.12 29.37
C LEU A 143 -9.61 58.12 29.14
N VAL A 144 -10.21 59.27 28.79
CA VAL A 144 -11.63 59.35 28.39
C VAL A 144 -11.82 58.74 27.01
N GLU A 145 -10.88 58.96 26.07
CA GLU A 145 -10.88 58.34 24.75
C GLU A 145 -10.73 56.81 24.87
N ASP A 146 -9.76 56.32 25.65
CA ASP A 146 -9.61 54.89 26.01
C ASP A 146 -10.90 54.27 26.62
N GLN A 147 -11.63 55.03 27.44
CA GLN A 147 -12.87 54.55 28.05
C GLN A 147 -14.02 54.54 27.05
N LEU A 148 -14.14 55.54 26.16
CA LEU A 148 -15.15 55.55 25.10
C LEU A 148 -15.04 54.31 24.20
N GLU A 149 -13.82 53.91 23.85
CA GLU A 149 -13.56 52.66 23.10
C GLU A 149 -13.94 51.41 23.90
N SER A 150 -13.63 51.35 25.20
CA SER A 150 -13.99 50.19 26.03
C SER A 150 -15.51 50.04 26.21
N GLU A 151 -16.27 51.14 26.24
CA GLU A 151 -17.74 51.08 26.25
C GLU A 151 -18.32 50.44 24.97
N GLU A 152 -17.73 50.70 23.81
CA GLU A 152 -18.13 50.04 22.55
C GLU A 152 -17.83 48.54 22.59
N ARG A 153 -16.66 48.13 23.10
CA ARG A 153 -16.32 46.71 23.24
C ARG A 153 -17.22 45.98 24.23
N VAL A 154 -17.57 46.59 25.37
CA VAL A 154 -18.54 46.03 26.32
C VAL A 154 -19.91 45.85 25.65
N ALA A 155 -20.39 46.85 24.92
CA ALA A 155 -21.69 46.75 24.25
C ALA A 155 -21.70 45.72 23.10
N LEU A 156 -20.58 45.54 22.41
CA LEU A 156 -20.39 44.50 21.39
C LEU A 156 -20.33 43.11 22.01
N ALA A 157 -19.52 42.92 23.07
CA ALA A 157 -19.41 41.65 23.81
C ALA A 157 -20.77 41.19 24.36
N ALA A 158 -21.55 42.13 24.92
CA ALA A 158 -22.91 41.90 25.38
C ALA A 158 -23.83 41.37 24.27
N LYS A 159 -23.80 42.00 23.09
CA LYS A 159 -24.60 41.57 21.93
C LYS A 159 -24.15 40.19 21.43
N LEU A 160 -22.84 39.97 21.33
CA LEU A 160 -22.25 38.72 20.89
C LEU A 160 -22.57 37.56 21.84
N SER A 161 -22.57 37.75 23.16
CA SER A 161 -22.92 36.67 24.10
C SER A 161 -24.35 36.16 23.86
N SER A 162 -25.31 37.07 23.65
CA SER A 162 -26.68 36.69 23.28
C SER A 162 -26.75 35.97 21.93
N GLU A 163 -26.02 36.39 20.90
CA GLU A 163 -26.00 35.73 19.60
C GLU A 163 -25.33 34.33 19.67
N ILE A 164 -24.29 34.18 20.49
CA ILE A 164 -23.63 32.89 20.77
C ILE A 164 -24.59 31.92 21.48
N LYS A 165 -25.30 32.36 22.53
CA LYS A 165 -26.31 31.52 23.20
C LYS A 165 -27.39 31.03 22.24
N ASP A 166 -27.93 31.94 21.43
CA ASP A 166 -28.96 31.63 20.43
C ASP A 166 -28.46 30.66 19.34
N LEU A 167 -27.19 30.77 18.94
CA LEU A 167 -26.55 29.84 18.00
C LEU A 167 -26.35 28.47 18.64
N CYS A 168 -25.81 28.41 19.86
CA CYS A 168 -25.50 27.16 20.54
C CYS A 168 -26.73 26.36 20.93
N GLU A 169 -27.81 27.01 21.40
CA GLU A 169 -29.12 26.37 21.63
C GLU A 169 -29.79 25.85 20.35
N ARG A 170 -29.39 26.34 19.16
CA ARG A 170 -29.89 25.84 17.87
C ARG A 170 -29.01 24.70 17.36
N LEU A 171 -27.69 24.83 17.44
CA LEU A 171 -26.75 23.78 17.05
C LEU A 171 -26.95 22.52 17.90
N SER A 172 -27.11 22.65 19.22
CA SER A 172 -27.35 21.51 20.11
C SER A 172 -28.59 20.67 19.75
N ARG A 173 -29.57 21.27 19.06
CA ARG A 173 -30.82 20.64 18.58
C ARG A 173 -30.80 20.23 17.09
N LEU A 174 -29.84 20.72 16.30
CA LEU A 174 -29.81 20.54 14.83
C LEU A 174 -28.60 19.74 14.34
N ASP A 175 -27.41 20.06 14.86
CA ASP A 175 -26.16 19.42 14.47
C ASP A 175 -25.20 19.42 15.67
N TYR A 176 -25.12 18.26 16.32
CA TYR A 176 -24.26 18.04 17.48
C TYR A 176 -22.77 18.17 17.17
N ASN A 177 -22.33 17.86 15.95
CA ASN A 177 -20.91 17.91 15.60
C ASN A 177 -20.46 19.37 15.45
N GLU A 178 -21.31 20.19 14.83
CA GLU A 178 -21.12 21.63 14.78
C GLU A 178 -21.23 22.27 16.17
N TYR A 179 -22.17 21.83 17.02
CA TYR A 179 -22.22 22.23 18.43
C TYR A 179 -20.89 21.94 19.15
N GLY A 180 -20.44 20.68 19.14
CA GLY A 180 -19.22 20.26 19.84
C GLY A 180 -17.93 20.91 19.32
N ARG A 181 -17.94 21.43 18.09
CA ARG A 181 -16.82 22.17 17.48
C ARG A 181 -16.86 23.68 17.76
N VAL A 182 -18.05 24.28 17.82
CA VAL A 182 -18.22 25.75 17.86
C VAL A 182 -18.57 26.28 19.25
N CYS A 183 -19.31 25.50 20.04
CA CYS A 183 -19.94 25.94 21.28
C CYS A 183 -19.34 25.33 22.55
N LYS A 184 -18.61 24.21 22.41
CA LYS A 184 -17.92 23.58 23.53
C LYS A 184 -16.90 24.53 24.14
N THR A 185 -16.83 24.54 25.46
CA THR A 185 -16.02 25.48 26.25
C THR A 185 -14.82 24.83 26.91
N ASP A 186 -13.75 25.62 27.03
CA ASP A 186 -12.56 25.31 27.82
C ASP A 186 -12.60 26.02 29.19
N GLU A 187 -11.65 25.74 30.09
CA GLU A 187 -11.64 26.31 31.45
C GLU A 187 -11.57 27.85 31.49
N ASP A 188 -10.94 28.45 30.46
CA ASP A 188 -10.77 29.91 30.28
C ASP A 188 -12.01 30.63 29.70
N ALA A 189 -13.07 29.91 29.34
CA ALA A 189 -14.30 30.51 28.81
C ALA A 189 -15.13 31.21 29.91
N PRO A 190 -15.93 32.24 29.57
CA PRO A 190 -16.78 32.95 30.54
C PRO A 190 -17.72 32.01 31.31
N GLU A 191 -18.01 32.33 32.57
CA GLU A 191 -18.75 31.44 33.48
C GLU A 191 -20.12 31.04 32.89
N TRP A 192 -20.86 32.02 32.34
CA TRP A 192 -22.16 31.79 31.71
C TRP A 192 -22.12 30.86 30.48
N GLN A 193 -21.00 30.86 29.73
CA GLN A 193 -20.86 30.04 28.53
C GLN A 193 -20.58 28.59 28.92
N ARG A 194 -19.79 28.39 29.97
CA ARG A 194 -19.53 27.08 30.58
C ARG A 194 -20.78 26.47 31.21
N GLU A 195 -21.58 27.27 31.92
CA GLU A 195 -22.89 26.84 32.44
C GLU A 195 -23.85 26.45 31.32
N LEU A 196 -23.85 27.18 30.20
CA LEU A 196 -24.65 26.84 29.02
C LEU A 196 -24.19 25.51 28.39
N ASP A 197 -22.88 25.29 28.28
CA ASP A 197 -22.30 24.08 27.71
C ASP A 197 -22.54 22.84 28.58
N GLU A 198 -22.36 22.96 29.89
CA GLU A 198 -22.71 21.90 30.87
C GLU A 198 -24.19 21.55 30.77
N LYS A 199 -25.09 22.54 30.73
CA LYS A 199 -26.53 22.34 30.61
C LYS A 199 -26.91 21.63 29.30
N LEU A 200 -26.39 22.07 28.17
CA LEU A 200 -26.71 21.47 26.86
C LEU A 200 -26.13 20.07 26.72
N THR A 201 -24.95 19.83 27.29
CA THR A 201 -24.33 18.49 27.36
C THR A 201 -25.16 17.54 28.25
N GLU A 202 -25.72 18.02 29.36
CA GLU A 202 -26.57 17.22 30.23
C GLU A 202 -27.93 16.90 29.59
N GLU A 203 -28.58 17.86 28.92
CA GLU A 203 -29.80 17.60 28.12
C GLU A 203 -29.56 16.50 27.05
N GLN A 204 -28.37 16.51 26.42
CA GLN A 204 -27.96 15.48 25.45
C GLN A 204 -27.61 14.13 26.10
N ARG A 205 -27.10 14.13 27.34
CA ARG A 205 -26.85 12.91 28.11
C ARG A 205 -28.16 12.22 28.49
N GLU A 206 -29.16 12.98 28.96
CA GLU A 206 -30.50 12.46 29.24
C GLU A 206 -31.18 11.91 27.97
N GLU A 207 -31.04 12.60 26.83
CA GLU A 207 -31.53 12.08 25.54
C GLU A 207 -30.83 10.77 25.13
N ALA A 208 -29.50 10.68 25.28
CA ALA A 208 -28.74 9.50 24.97
C ALA A 208 -29.06 8.30 25.89
N GLU A 209 -29.33 8.55 27.17
CA GLU A 209 -29.77 7.52 28.13
C GLU A 209 -31.18 7.03 27.81
N LYS A 210 -32.12 7.92 27.45
CA LYS A 210 -33.46 7.50 27.02
C LYS A 210 -33.40 6.71 25.71
N PHE A 211 -32.60 7.16 24.75
CA PHE A 211 -32.37 6.44 23.49
C PHE A 211 -31.79 5.03 23.74
N PHE A 212 -30.81 4.92 24.63
CA PHE A 212 -30.23 3.63 25.07
C PHE A 212 -31.28 2.71 25.70
N GLU A 213 -32.15 3.24 26.56
CA GLU A 213 -33.18 2.47 27.26
C GLU A 213 -34.22 1.91 26.28
N THR A 214 -34.83 2.78 25.46
CA THR A 214 -35.79 2.37 24.42
C THR A 214 -35.18 1.38 23.43
N LEU A 215 -33.93 1.59 23.01
CA LEU A 215 -33.28 0.68 22.08
C LEU A 215 -32.90 -0.66 22.73
N SER A 216 -32.48 -0.66 23.99
CA SER A 216 -32.23 -1.91 24.74
C SER A 216 -33.50 -2.75 24.85
N GLU A 217 -34.65 -2.14 25.12
CA GLU A 217 -35.95 -2.85 25.12
C GLU A 217 -36.25 -3.47 23.75
N CYS A 218 -35.97 -2.75 22.64
CA CYS A 218 -36.12 -3.28 21.29
C CYS A 218 -35.17 -4.43 20.91
N PHE A 219 -33.99 -4.52 21.53
CA PHE A 219 -33.06 -5.64 21.38
C PHE A 219 -33.40 -6.82 22.32
N GLU A 220 -34.16 -6.58 23.40
CA GLU A 220 -34.66 -7.64 24.31
C GLU A 220 -35.97 -8.27 23.83
N ASP A 221 -36.85 -7.50 23.18
CA ASP A 221 -38.11 -7.96 22.56
C ASP A 221 -38.44 -7.08 21.32
N PRO A 222 -38.10 -7.52 20.10
CA PRO A 222 -38.40 -6.77 18.88
C PRO A 222 -39.90 -6.60 18.59
N ALA A 223 -40.76 -7.44 19.17
CA ALA A 223 -42.21 -7.40 18.92
C ALA A 223 -42.93 -6.30 19.72
N GLU A 224 -42.42 -5.95 20.91
CA GLU A 224 -42.93 -4.86 21.75
C GLU A 224 -42.11 -3.55 21.60
N CYS A 225 -41.17 -3.50 20.65
CA CYS A 225 -40.29 -2.36 20.38
C CYS A 225 -41.04 -1.04 20.06
N GLN A 226 -40.84 0.00 20.89
CA GLN A 226 -41.55 1.28 20.80
C GLN A 226 -40.82 2.31 19.92
N CYS A 227 -40.64 2.00 18.63
CA CYS A 227 -39.89 2.86 17.69
C CYS A 227 -40.36 4.34 17.63
N GLN A 228 -41.61 4.65 17.98
CA GLN A 228 -42.12 6.04 18.00
C GLN A 228 -41.57 6.89 19.17
N GLU A 229 -40.99 6.28 20.20
CA GLU A 229 -40.40 6.99 21.35
C GLU A 229 -38.97 7.51 21.07
N ILE A 230 -38.35 7.05 19.97
CA ILE A 230 -37.01 7.43 19.52
C ILE A 230 -37.04 8.86 18.99
N SER A 231 -36.17 9.73 19.54
CA SER A 231 -36.13 11.16 19.21
C SER A 231 -35.66 11.47 17.78
N VAL A 232 -34.82 10.61 17.19
CA VAL A 232 -34.26 10.76 15.83
C VAL A 232 -35.24 10.22 14.79
N PRO A 233 -35.94 11.06 14.00
CA PRO A 233 -37.05 10.59 13.17
C PRO A 233 -36.63 9.67 12.02
N ALA A 234 -35.40 9.84 11.50
CA ALA A 234 -34.84 8.99 10.45
C ALA A 234 -34.53 7.58 10.97
N PHE A 235 -34.05 7.46 12.21
CA PHE A 235 -33.82 6.18 12.86
C PHE A 235 -35.13 5.52 13.28
N ALA A 236 -36.07 6.28 13.85
CA ALA A 236 -37.41 5.80 14.20
C ALA A 236 -38.12 5.15 12.99
N ALA A 237 -38.09 5.81 11.82
CA ALA A 237 -38.68 5.28 10.59
C ALA A 237 -37.98 4.02 10.04
N LYS A 238 -36.69 3.79 10.38
CA LYS A 238 -35.98 2.53 10.08
C LYS A 238 -36.31 1.45 11.10
N CYS A 239 -36.35 1.79 12.38
CA CYS A 239 -36.78 0.91 13.47
C CYS A 239 -38.17 0.32 13.18
N GLU A 240 -39.13 1.14 12.72
CA GLU A 240 -40.48 0.68 12.36
C GLU A 240 -40.52 -0.36 11.22
N VAL A 241 -39.45 -0.49 10.43
CA VAL A 241 -39.27 -1.53 9.40
C VAL A 241 -38.49 -2.72 9.94
N ILE A 242 -37.42 -2.48 10.70
CA ILE A 242 -36.51 -3.52 11.20
C ILE A 242 -37.17 -4.35 12.32
N ALA A 243 -37.76 -3.72 13.33
CA ALA A 243 -38.35 -4.41 14.49
C ALA A 243 -39.37 -5.53 14.12
N PRO A 244 -40.35 -5.31 13.22
CA PRO A 244 -41.27 -6.38 12.81
C PRO A 244 -40.66 -7.42 11.85
N LEU A 245 -39.47 -7.18 11.27
CA LEU A 245 -38.72 -8.19 10.53
C LEU A 245 -37.90 -9.05 11.51
N ALA A 246 -37.20 -8.42 12.46
CA ALA A 246 -36.49 -9.07 13.55
C ALA A 246 -37.40 -10.03 14.34
N ALA A 247 -38.59 -9.57 14.75
CA ALA A 247 -39.56 -10.40 15.47
C ALA A 247 -39.99 -11.66 14.70
N LYS A 248 -40.09 -11.60 13.36
CA LYS A 248 -40.40 -12.78 12.53
C LYS A 248 -39.19 -13.67 12.31
N CYS A 249 -38.01 -13.07 12.17
CA CYS A 249 -36.76 -13.82 12.03
C CYS A 249 -36.51 -14.67 13.30
N GLU A 250 -36.81 -14.13 14.50
CA GLU A 250 -36.81 -14.89 15.77
C GLU A 250 -37.86 -16.02 15.81
N GLU A 251 -38.99 -15.89 15.10
CA GLU A 251 -39.96 -16.97 14.88
C GLU A 251 -39.51 -18.01 13.82
N GLY A 252 -38.38 -17.79 13.14
CA GLY A 252 -37.80 -18.67 12.12
C GLY A 252 -38.21 -18.36 10.67
N ASP A 253 -38.57 -17.11 10.36
CA ASP A 253 -38.90 -16.65 9.00
C ASP A 253 -37.63 -16.16 8.27
N GLU A 254 -36.93 -17.07 7.59
CA GLU A 254 -35.69 -16.82 6.84
C GLU A 254 -35.82 -15.67 5.81
N ASP A 255 -36.98 -15.55 5.15
CA ASP A 255 -37.23 -14.48 4.18
C ASP A 255 -37.23 -13.10 4.89
N ALA A 256 -37.69 -13.02 6.14
CA ALA A 256 -37.64 -11.80 6.94
C ALA A 256 -36.23 -11.45 7.42
N CYS A 257 -35.39 -12.46 7.70
CA CYS A 257 -33.97 -12.29 7.99
C CYS A 257 -33.23 -11.70 6.76
N GLU A 258 -33.46 -12.24 5.55
CA GLU A 258 -32.86 -11.71 4.31
C GLU A 258 -33.40 -10.30 3.96
N GLU A 259 -34.69 -10.01 4.16
CA GLU A 259 -35.23 -8.66 3.95
C GLU A 259 -34.58 -7.63 4.89
N MET A 260 -34.31 -7.99 6.15
CA MET A 260 -33.70 -7.13 7.16
C MET A 260 -32.25 -6.76 6.82
N ASP A 261 -31.45 -7.72 6.36
CA ASP A 261 -30.07 -7.50 5.86
C ASP A 261 -30.02 -6.44 4.75
N ASN A 262 -31.06 -6.36 3.93
CA ASN A 262 -31.17 -5.40 2.83
C ASN A 262 -31.61 -3.99 3.28
N VAL A 263 -32.04 -3.79 4.52
CA VAL A 263 -32.48 -2.47 5.01
C VAL A 263 -31.31 -1.50 5.16
N GLY A 264 -30.09 -2.00 5.36
CA GLY A 264 -28.88 -1.19 5.57
C GLY A 264 -28.76 -0.60 6.98
N ASP A 265 -27.52 -0.32 7.39
CA ASP A 265 -27.17 0.04 8.77
C ASP A 265 -27.92 1.30 9.26
N PRO A 266 -28.75 1.21 10.32
CA PRO A 266 -29.42 2.37 10.87
C PRO A 266 -28.49 3.25 11.71
N VAL A 267 -27.32 2.78 12.15
CA VAL A 267 -26.37 3.56 12.97
C VAL A 267 -25.78 4.75 12.20
N ASP A 268 -25.64 4.64 10.87
CA ASP A 268 -25.25 5.76 9.99
C ASP A 268 -26.26 6.94 10.03
N LEU A 269 -27.46 6.73 10.56
CA LEU A 269 -28.47 7.76 10.76
C LEU A 269 -28.42 8.40 12.16
N LEU A 270 -27.59 7.88 13.08
CA LEU A 270 -27.47 8.38 14.44
C LEU A 270 -26.46 9.54 14.55
N PRO A 271 -26.83 10.65 15.20
CA PRO A 271 -25.88 11.66 15.66
C PRO A 271 -24.76 11.04 16.51
N PRO A 272 -23.50 11.52 16.42
CA PRO A 272 -22.38 10.88 17.12
C PRO A 272 -22.46 10.80 18.66
N HIS A 273 -23.25 11.64 19.33
CA HIS A 273 -23.51 11.47 20.77
C HIS A 273 -24.34 10.20 21.06
N LEU A 274 -25.33 9.87 20.21
CA LEU A 274 -26.10 8.63 20.30
C LEU A 274 -25.31 7.41 19.82
N GLN A 275 -24.34 7.57 18.92
CA GLN A 275 -23.46 6.44 18.54
C GLN A 275 -22.64 5.89 19.72
N ARG A 276 -22.35 6.70 20.75
CA ARG A 276 -21.73 6.19 21.99
C ARG A 276 -22.73 5.38 22.83
N ALA A 277 -23.98 5.80 22.90
CA ALA A 277 -25.05 5.02 23.53
C ALA A 277 -25.26 3.70 22.77
N MET A 278 -25.33 3.74 21.44
CA MET A 278 -25.43 2.56 20.57
C MET A 278 -24.30 1.55 20.85
N ARG A 279 -23.04 1.99 20.89
CA ARG A 279 -21.91 1.11 21.25
C ARG A 279 -22.02 0.49 22.64
N ALA A 280 -22.60 1.21 23.60
CA ALA A 280 -22.85 0.65 24.93
C ALA A 280 -24.00 -0.37 24.91
N VAL A 281 -24.99 -0.24 24.01
CA VAL A 281 -26.03 -1.27 23.76
C VAL A 281 -25.35 -2.50 23.18
N GLU A 282 -24.58 -2.34 22.10
CA GLU A 282 -23.80 -3.42 21.48
C GLU A 282 -22.89 -4.14 22.49
N ASP A 283 -22.11 -3.41 23.30
CA ASP A 283 -21.25 -3.98 24.34
C ASP A 283 -22.05 -4.76 25.40
N ARG A 284 -23.28 -4.32 25.74
CA ARG A 284 -24.18 -5.01 26.68
C ARG A 284 -24.74 -6.30 26.09
N PHE A 285 -25.01 -6.35 24.78
CA PHE A 285 -25.63 -7.49 24.10
C PHE A 285 -24.64 -8.43 23.41
N ARG A 286 -23.37 -8.05 23.23
CA ARG A 286 -22.31 -8.89 22.63
C ARG A 286 -22.09 -10.24 23.34
N ASP A 287 -22.31 -10.30 24.65
CA ASP A 287 -22.24 -11.57 25.38
C ASP A 287 -23.46 -12.48 25.10
N ALA A 288 -24.62 -11.90 24.78
CA ALA A 288 -25.83 -12.64 24.38
C ALA A 288 -25.81 -13.06 22.90
N GLU A 289 -25.19 -12.25 22.03
CA GLU A 289 -24.91 -12.55 20.62
C GLU A 289 -24.32 -13.97 20.45
N TYR A 290 -23.43 -14.35 21.38
CA TYR A 290 -22.79 -15.66 21.43
C TYR A 290 -23.78 -16.83 21.58
N ASP A 291 -24.82 -16.69 22.40
CA ASP A 291 -25.79 -17.77 22.64
C ASP A 291 -26.72 -17.98 21.42
N HIS A 292 -26.98 -16.93 20.65
CA HIS A 292 -27.78 -17.00 19.42
C HIS A 292 -26.97 -17.49 18.20
N HIS A 293 -25.67 -17.18 18.14
CA HIS A 293 -24.83 -17.41 16.94
C HIS A 293 -23.70 -18.43 17.17
N MET A 294 -23.92 -19.36 18.09
CA MET A 294 -23.02 -20.50 18.31
C MET A 294 -23.05 -21.44 17.08
N PRO A 295 -21.91 -21.75 16.44
CA PRO A 295 -21.87 -22.58 15.23
C PRO A 295 -22.64 -23.89 15.35
N VAL A 296 -23.25 -24.33 14.24
CA VAL A 296 -24.10 -25.54 14.18
C VAL A 296 -23.33 -26.78 14.66
N GLU A 297 -22.03 -26.85 14.41
CA GLU A 297 -21.12 -27.87 14.96
C GLU A 297 -21.12 -27.90 16.49
N CYS A 298 -21.04 -26.73 17.13
CA CYS A 298 -21.05 -26.55 18.58
C CYS A 298 -22.41 -26.88 19.18
N VAL A 299 -23.51 -26.39 18.58
CA VAL A 299 -24.88 -26.71 19.01
C VAL A 299 -25.14 -28.22 18.91
N ARG A 300 -24.70 -28.86 17.82
CA ARG A 300 -24.83 -30.31 17.59
C ARG A 300 -24.07 -31.15 18.61
N GLU A 301 -22.88 -30.71 19.02
CA GLU A 301 -22.10 -31.35 20.10
C GLU A 301 -22.59 -30.97 21.51
N GLY A 302 -23.63 -30.13 21.62
CA GLY A 302 -24.23 -29.74 22.89
C GLY A 302 -23.39 -28.75 23.71
N ALA A 303 -22.56 -27.95 23.05
CA ALA A 303 -21.95 -26.79 23.68
C ALA A 303 -23.03 -25.77 24.08
N THR A 304 -22.86 -25.14 25.24
CA THR A 304 -23.75 -24.09 25.76
C THR A 304 -22.94 -22.92 26.35
N THR A 305 -21.65 -22.84 26.02
CA THR A 305 -20.74 -21.75 26.42
C THR A 305 -19.65 -21.61 25.37
N LYS A 306 -19.00 -20.44 25.34
CA LYS A 306 -17.90 -20.13 24.43
C LYS A 306 -16.73 -21.11 24.57
N GLU A 307 -16.35 -21.49 25.79
CA GLU A 307 -15.26 -22.44 26.06
C GLU A 307 -15.62 -23.88 25.65
N ALA A 308 -16.91 -24.25 25.74
CA ALA A 308 -17.39 -25.54 25.27
C ALA A 308 -17.33 -25.61 23.73
N CYS A 309 -17.73 -24.53 23.04
CA CYS A 309 -17.68 -24.47 21.58
C CYS A 309 -16.25 -24.34 21.04
N MET A 310 -15.39 -23.49 21.61
CA MET A 310 -13.98 -23.39 21.21
C MET A 310 -13.30 -24.77 21.27
N ARG A 311 -13.63 -25.58 22.29
CA ARG A 311 -13.18 -26.98 22.38
C ARG A 311 -13.74 -27.89 21.28
N VAL A 312 -14.98 -27.68 20.83
CA VAL A 312 -15.56 -28.41 19.68
C VAL A 312 -14.89 -28.00 18.38
N MET A 313 -14.74 -26.70 18.11
CA MET A 313 -14.09 -26.18 16.90
C MET A 313 -12.63 -26.62 16.82
N PHE A 314 -11.87 -26.51 17.91
CA PHE A 314 -10.49 -27.02 17.98
C PHE A 314 -10.45 -28.53 17.70
N LYS A 315 -11.42 -29.32 18.19
CA LYS A 315 -11.50 -30.76 17.90
C LYS A 315 -11.83 -31.12 16.45
N ILE A 316 -12.49 -30.22 15.72
CA ILE A 316 -12.86 -30.42 14.31
C ILE A 316 -11.73 -30.00 13.37
N HIS A 317 -10.97 -28.96 13.73
CA HIS A 317 -10.01 -28.32 12.82
C HIS A 317 -8.52 -28.55 13.18
N ALA A 318 -8.18 -28.93 14.41
CA ALA A 318 -6.78 -29.16 14.77
C ALA A 318 -6.25 -30.49 14.20
N PRO A 319 -4.95 -30.56 13.82
CA PRO A 319 -4.33 -31.78 13.32
C PRO A 319 -4.25 -32.87 14.41
N PRO A 320 -4.19 -34.16 14.04
CA PRO A 320 -4.24 -35.30 14.97
C PRO A 320 -3.26 -35.21 16.15
N GLU A 321 -2.06 -34.70 15.90
CA GLU A 321 -0.97 -34.54 16.88
C GLU A 321 -1.37 -33.55 18.00
N CYS A 322 -2.07 -32.46 17.63
CA CYS A 322 -2.63 -31.50 18.58
C CYS A 322 -3.87 -32.03 19.28
N LEU A 323 -4.68 -32.89 18.64
CA LEU A 323 -5.80 -33.57 19.29
C LEU A 323 -5.31 -34.55 20.37
N GLU A 324 -4.25 -35.31 20.09
CA GLU A 324 -3.62 -36.16 21.10
C GLU A 324 -3.05 -35.34 22.26
N ALA A 325 -2.41 -34.21 21.99
CA ALA A 325 -1.88 -33.33 23.03
C ALA A 325 -2.98 -32.67 23.87
N LEU A 326 -4.11 -32.27 23.26
CA LEU A 326 -5.31 -31.81 23.94
C LEU A 326 -5.87 -32.90 24.88
N ASP A 327 -5.97 -34.15 24.41
CA ASP A 327 -6.42 -35.28 25.24
C ASP A 327 -5.41 -35.66 26.34
N ARG A 328 -4.11 -35.38 26.17
CA ARG A 328 -3.08 -35.47 27.23
C ARG A 328 -3.13 -34.30 28.23
N GLY A 329 -3.85 -33.22 27.93
CA GLY A 329 -3.88 -31.99 28.73
C GLY A 329 -2.62 -31.13 28.59
N GLU A 330 -1.94 -31.24 27.45
CA GLU A 330 -0.80 -30.39 27.06
C GLU A 330 -1.23 -29.10 26.36
N ILE A 331 -2.48 -29.06 25.87
CA ILE A 331 -3.13 -27.87 25.29
C ILE A 331 -4.31 -27.45 26.17
N ASP A 332 -4.44 -26.16 26.49
CA ASP A 332 -5.61 -25.60 27.19
C ASP A 332 -6.58 -24.91 26.21
N PRO A 333 -7.77 -25.48 25.94
CA PRO A 333 -8.75 -24.91 25.02
C PRO A 333 -9.55 -23.73 25.61
N GLN A 334 -9.23 -23.22 26.80
CA GLN A 334 -9.91 -22.04 27.37
C GLN A 334 -9.55 -20.72 26.68
N ASN A 335 -8.36 -20.63 26.07
CA ASN A 335 -7.94 -19.47 25.28
C ASN A 335 -7.49 -19.94 23.89
N GLU A 336 -8.23 -19.57 22.85
CA GLU A 336 -7.96 -19.97 21.46
C GLU A 336 -6.53 -19.64 21.02
N ARG A 337 -6.02 -18.46 21.40
CA ARG A 337 -4.66 -18.03 21.05
C ARG A 337 -3.61 -18.92 21.69
N GLU A 338 -3.71 -19.18 22.99
CA GLU A 338 -2.78 -20.06 23.70
C GLU A 338 -2.87 -21.50 23.19
N ALA A 339 -4.09 -22.00 22.92
CA ALA A 339 -4.29 -23.34 22.37
C ALA A 339 -3.63 -23.51 20.99
N ARG A 340 -3.73 -22.47 20.15
CA ARG A 340 -3.09 -22.41 18.83
C ARG A 340 -1.58 -22.33 18.94
N GLU A 341 -1.03 -21.43 19.75
CA GLU A 341 0.42 -21.32 20.00
C GLU A 341 1.01 -22.63 20.55
N GLN A 342 0.30 -23.32 21.43
CA GLN A 342 0.68 -24.64 21.95
C GLN A 342 0.65 -25.72 20.86
N CYS A 343 -0.39 -25.75 20.01
CA CYS A 343 -0.48 -26.64 18.86
C CYS A 343 0.64 -26.39 17.83
N GLU A 344 0.87 -25.14 17.45
CA GLU A 344 1.92 -24.75 16.50
C GLU A 344 3.30 -25.18 17.01
N LYS A 345 3.54 -25.10 18.32
CA LYS A 345 4.78 -25.64 18.93
C LYS A 345 4.87 -27.17 18.87
N ILE A 346 3.77 -27.90 19.01
CA ILE A 346 3.75 -29.36 18.89
C ILE A 346 4.04 -29.77 17.43
N MET A 347 3.34 -29.15 16.47
CA MET A 347 3.56 -29.37 15.05
C MET A 347 5.00 -29.02 14.64
N PHE A 348 5.55 -27.91 15.14
CA PHE A 348 6.94 -27.54 14.89
C PHE A 348 7.92 -28.63 15.37
N ASN A 349 7.73 -29.21 16.57
CA ASN A 349 8.60 -30.30 17.04
C ASN A 349 8.45 -31.62 16.25
N HIS A 350 7.36 -31.79 15.49
CA HIS A 350 7.11 -32.97 14.67
C HIS A 350 7.63 -32.80 13.23
N ASP A 351 7.41 -31.63 12.63
CA ASP A 351 7.61 -31.37 11.20
C ASP A 351 8.81 -30.46 10.89
N ALA A 352 9.47 -29.83 11.88
CA ALA A 352 10.63 -28.98 11.61
C ALA A 352 11.80 -29.77 11.01
N PRO A 353 12.60 -29.13 10.13
CA PRO A 353 13.86 -29.69 9.65
C PRO A 353 14.76 -30.14 10.81
N GLN A 354 15.45 -31.28 10.62
CA GLN A 354 16.32 -31.86 11.65
C GLN A 354 17.41 -30.87 12.08
N GLU A 355 17.86 -30.02 11.15
CA GLU A 355 18.81 -28.92 11.34
C GLU A 355 18.33 -27.92 12.41
N CYS A 356 17.04 -27.58 12.43
CA CYS A 356 16.44 -26.70 13.44
C CYS A 356 16.27 -27.39 14.80
N ILE A 357 15.92 -28.68 14.79
CA ILE A 357 15.79 -29.50 16.00
C ILE A 357 17.16 -29.70 16.66
N ASP A 358 18.20 -30.00 15.87
CA ASP A 358 19.58 -30.17 16.33
C ASP A 358 20.19 -28.86 16.84
N ALA A 359 19.78 -27.71 16.27
CA ALA A 359 20.10 -26.39 16.79
C ALA A 359 19.34 -26.02 18.08
N GLY A 360 18.34 -26.82 18.49
CA GLY A 360 17.53 -26.60 19.68
C GLY A 360 16.51 -25.47 19.56
N LEU A 361 16.16 -25.10 18.34
CA LEU A 361 15.17 -24.06 18.06
C LEU A 361 13.76 -24.60 18.33
N THR A 362 12.88 -23.75 18.85
CA THR A 362 11.45 -24.09 19.05
C THR A 362 10.50 -23.05 18.48
N ASP A 363 11.05 -22.04 17.81
CA ASP A 363 10.33 -20.99 17.12
C ASP A 363 10.54 -21.12 15.60
N ARG A 364 9.45 -20.96 14.86
CA ARG A 364 9.45 -21.11 13.40
C ARG A 364 10.31 -20.04 12.73
N ARG A 365 10.29 -18.79 13.21
CA ARG A 365 11.03 -17.68 12.60
C ARG A 365 12.53 -17.79 12.87
N GLU A 366 12.93 -18.25 14.04
CA GLU A 366 14.34 -18.60 14.31
C GLU A 366 14.84 -19.74 13.40
N CYS A 367 14.00 -20.75 13.15
CA CYS A 367 14.31 -21.82 12.20
C CYS A 367 14.38 -21.32 10.76
N GLU A 368 13.47 -20.45 10.32
CA GLU A 368 13.53 -19.82 8.98
C GLU A 368 14.81 -18.99 8.78
N LYS A 369 15.30 -18.29 9.82
CA LYS A 369 16.63 -17.63 9.78
C LYS A 369 17.79 -18.63 9.64
N LEU A 370 17.74 -19.75 10.36
CA LEU A 370 18.78 -20.79 10.29
C LEU A 370 18.80 -21.44 8.91
N MET A 371 17.65 -21.84 8.38
CA MET A 371 17.52 -22.43 7.05
C MET A 371 17.97 -21.44 5.96
N PHE A 372 17.59 -20.16 6.06
CA PHE A 372 18.14 -19.10 5.19
C PHE A 372 19.67 -19.06 5.25
N SER A 373 20.26 -19.12 6.45
CA SER A 373 21.72 -19.08 6.63
C SER A 373 22.46 -20.33 6.12
N LEU A 374 21.75 -21.45 5.91
CA LEU A 374 22.30 -22.71 5.38
C LEU A 374 22.11 -22.85 3.87
N ASP A 375 20.98 -22.37 3.33
CA ASP A 375 20.57 -22.55 1.94
C ASP A 375 20.77 -21.30 1.05
N ALA A 376 20.99 -20.12 1.62
CA ALA A 376 21.19 -18.89 0.84
C ALA A 376 22.55 -18.91 0.11
N PRO A 377 22.59 -18.48 -1.17
CA PRO A 377 23.84 -18.23 -1.90
C PRO A 377 24.76 -17.23 -1.18
N GLU A 378 26.07 -17.37 -1.36
CA GLU A 378 27.10 -16.52 -0.74
C GLU A 378 26.89 -15.03 -1.11
N GLU A 379 26.42 -14.77 -2.33
CA GLU A 379 26.08 -13.45 -2.86
C GLU A 379 24.94 -12.76 -2.07
N CYS A 380 24.00 -13.53 -1.52
CA CYS A 380 22.93 -12.99 -0.67
C CYS A 380 23.44 -12.64 0.73
N LEU A 381 24.34 -13.46 1.28
CA LEU A 381 24.96 -13.23 2.58
C LEU A 381 25.92 -12.03 2.53
N ASP A 382 26.70 -11.91 1.45
CA ASP A 382 27.58 -10.76 1.17
C ASP A 382 26.79 -9.45 0.95
N ALA A 383 25.58 -9.54 0.40
CA ALA A 383 24.63 -8.41 0.34
C ALA A 383 24.01 -8.05 1.71
N GLY A 384 24.40 -8.73 2.79
CA GLY A 384 23.91 -8.47 4.15
C GLY A 384 22.49 -8.99 4.41
N ILE A 385 21.99 -9.91 3.59
CA ILE A 385 20.68 -10.52 3.79
C ILE A 385 20.84 -11.68 4.78
N THR A 386 20.11 -11.61 5.90
CA THR A 386 20.29 -12.51 7.06
C THR A 386 19.08 -13.42 7.34
N GLY A 387 18.02 -13.32 6.52
CA GLY A 387 16.76 -14.05 6.73
C GLY A 387 15.90 -13.51 7.88
N GLU A 388 16.23 -12.37 8.47
CA GLU A 388 15.52 -11.85 9.65
C GLU A 388 14.15 -11.22 9.32
N ASN A 389 13.98 -10.76 8.08
CA ASN A 389 12.75 -10.18 7.57
C ASN A 389 12.02 -11.17 6.66
N ARG A 390 10.68 -11.18 6.71
CA ARG A 390 9.79 -12.00 5.85
C ARG A 390 10.09 -11.84 4.33
N ASN A 391 10.68 -10.71 3.92
CA ASN A 391 11.02 -10.38 2.54
C ASN A 391 12.46 -10.73 2.13
N ASP A 392 13.29 -11.27 3.02
CA ASP A 392 14.72 -11.48 2.74
C ASP A 392 14.96 -12.61 1.72
N TRP A 393 14.14 -13.67 1.74
CA TRP A 393 14.08 -14.66 0.66
C TRP A 393 13.78 -14.02 -0.69
N LYS A 394 12.83 -13.08 -0.76
CA LYS A 394 12.47 -12.39 -2.01
C LYS A 394 13.62 -11.50 -2.52
N LYS A 395 14.29 -10.76 -1.63
CA LYS A 395 15.48 -9.97 -1.99
C LYS A 395 16.61 -10.85 -2.52
N CYS A 396 16.86 -12.00 -1.87
CA CYS A 396 17.86 -12.96 -2.31
C CYS A 396 17.51 -13.57 -3.68
N GLU A 397 16.23 -13.88 -3.93
CA GLU A 397 15.76 -14.35 -5.24
C GLU A 397 16.01 -13.32 -6.36
N VAL A 398 15.89 -12.02 -6.08
CA VAL A 398 16.23 -10.94 -7.04
C VAL A 398 17.74 -10.90 -7.33
N ILE A 399 18.59 -11.09 -6.32
CA ILE A 399 20.05 -11.16 -6.50
C ILE A 399 20.40 -12.39 -7.36
N ARG A 400 19.86 -13.56 -7.01
CA ARG A 400 20.05 -14.79 -7.78
C ARG A 400 19.55 -14.64 -9.22
N PHE A 401 18.38 -14.03 -9.43
CA PHE A 401 17.87 -13.73 -10.78
C PHE A 401 18.88 -12.91 -11.58
N LYS A 402 19.45 -11.84 -11.00
CA LYS A 402 20.44 -10.99 -11.69
C LYS A 402 21.79 -11.67 -11.93
N ALA A 403 22.11 -12.73 -11.20
CA ALA A 403 23.33 -13.52 -11.38
C ALA A 403 23.15 -14.69 -12.37
N GLU A 404 21.94 -15.26 -12.47
CA GLU A 404 21.65 -16.48 -13.25
C GLU A 404 20.83 -16.26 -14.53
N ALA A 405 20.13 -15.12 -14.66
CA ALA A 405 19.34 -14.82 -15.85
C ALA A 405 20.23 -14.52 -17.06
N PRO A 406 19.90 -15.04 -18.26
CA PRO A 406 20.55 -14.63 -19.50
C PRO A 406 20.44 -13.11 -19.74
N GLU A 407 21.43 -12.54 -20.44
CA GLU A 407 21.48 -11.10 -20.75
C GLU A 407 20.21 -10.64 -21.48
N GLU A 408 19.64 -11.47 -22.36
CA GLU A 408 18.43 -11.18 -23.12
C GLU A 408 17.17 -11.02 -22.23
N CYS A 409 17.17 -11.61 -21.02
CA CYS A 409 16.13 -11.37 -20.03
C CYS A 409 16.32 -10.02 -19.31
N LEU A 410 17.57 -9.64 -19.03
CA LEU A 410 17.91 -8.36 -18.40
C LEU A 410 17.65 -7.19 -19.37
N ASP A 411 18.03 -7.34 -20.64
CA ASP A 411 17.76 -6.41 -21.73
C ASP A 411 16.27 -6.23 -22.02
N ALA A 412 15.47 -7.29 -21.84
CA ALA A 412 14.01 -7.22 -21.87
C ALA A 412 13.41 -6.49 -20.65
N GLY A 413 14.24 -5.91 -19.77
CA GLY A 413 13.82 -5.17 -18.58
C GLY A 413 13.27 -6.04 -17.45
N ILE A 414 13.58 -7.35 -17.45
CA ILE A 414 13.15 -8.26 -16.39
C ILE A 414 14.15 -8.16 -15.25
N THR A 415 13.71 -7.67 -14.08
CA THR A 415 14.60 -7.41 -12.94
C THR A 415 14.60 -8.49 -11.88
N GLY A 416 13.64 -9.42 -11.91
CA GLY A 416 13.41 -10.45 -10.89
C GLY A 416 12.51 -9.99 -9.73
N ASP A 417 12.13 -8.71 -9.66
CA ASP A 417 11.37 -8.15 -8.54
C ASP A 417 9.90 -8.63 -8.49
N ASN A 418 9.36 -9.11 -9.61
CA ASN A 418 8.00 -9.64 -9.71
C ASN A 418 7.99 -11.17 -9.68
N ARG A 419 6.98 -11.75 -9.01
CA ARG A 419 6.78 -13.21 -8.89
C ARG A 419 6.74 -13.99 -10.23
N ASN A 420 6.46 -13.30 -11.34
CA ASN A 420 6.35 -13.89 -12.67
C ASN A 420 7.59 -13.64 -13.56
N ASP A 421 8.63 -12.99 -13.06
CA ASP A 421 9.78 -12.57 -13.87
C ASP A 421 10.63 -13.75 -14.35
N TRP A 422 10.83 -14.77 -13.51
CA TRP A 422 11.37 -16.07 -13.95
C TRP A 422 10.57 -16.69 -15.08
N LYS A 423 9.22 -16.67 -15.02
CA LYS A 423 8.36 -17.23 -16.07
C LYS A 423 8.46 -16.44 -17.39
N LYS A 424 8.54 -15.11 -17.32
CA LYS A 424 8.77 -14.26 -18.51
C LYS A 424 10.14 -14.57 -19.14
N CYS A 425 11.18 -14.69 -18.32
CA CYS A 425 12.52 -15.04 -18.78
C CYS A 425 12.56 -16.45 -19.39
N GLU A 426 11.86 -17.43 -18.80
CA GLU A 426 11.73 -18.77 -19.37
C GLU A 426 11.03 -18.77 -20.74
N ALA A 427 10.04 -17.90 -20.96
CA ALA A 427 9.42 -17.72 -22.28
C ALA A 427 10.36 -17.04 -23.31
N ILE A 428 11.27 -16.15 -22.88
CA ILE A 428 12.33 -15.60 -23.75
C ILE A 428 13.32 -16.72 -24.10
N ARG A 429 13.82 -17.45 -23.10
CA ARG A 429 14.69 -18.62 -23.29
C ARG A 429 14.08 -19.65 -24.22
N PHE A 430 12.79 -19.99 -24.07
CA PHE A 430 12.09 -20.89 -24.98
C PHE A 430 12.18 -20.41 -26.44
N LYS A 431 11.99 -19.11 -26.69
CA LYS A 431 12.06 -18.54 -28.05
C LYS A 431 13.48 -18.56 -28.65
N MET A 432 14.53 -18.71 -27.84
CA MET A 432 15.93 -18.81 -28.28
C MET A 432 16.41 -20.27 -28.37
N ASP A 433 16.07 -21.09 -27.38
CA ASP A 433 16.56 -22.46 -27.18
C ASP A 433 15.67 -23.52 -27.89
N ALA A 434 14.39 -23.23 -28.19
CA ALA A 434 13.49 -24.20 -28.82
C ALA A 434 13.74 -24.34 -30.33
N PRO A 435 13.75 -25.57 -30.88
CA PRO A 435 13.79 -25.79 -32.32
C PRO A 435 12.68 -25.05 -33.07
N GLN A 436 12.96 -24.62 -34.30
CA GLN A 436 12.02 -23.87 -35.13
C GLN A 436 10.69 -24.62 -35.33
N GLU A 437 10.73 -25.95 -35.38
CA GLU A 437 9.56 -26.82 -35.51
C GLU A 437 8.62 -26.75 -34.28
N CYS A 438 9.12 -26.36 -33.11
CA CYS A 438 8.28 -26.09 -31.93
C CYS A 438 7.59 -24.73 -32.05
N LEU A 439 8.29 -23.71 -32.54
CA LEU A 439 7.76 -22.36 -32.76
C LEU A 439 6.72 -22.36 -33.90
N ASP A 440 6.96 -23.13 -34.97
CA ASP A 440 6.05 -23.32 -36.10
C ASP A 440 4.74 -24.04 -35.71
N GLN A 441 4.75 -24.83 -34.63
CA GLN A 441 3.54 -25.41 -34.03
C GLN A 441 2.81 -24.45 -33.08
N GLY A 442 3.31 -23.21 -32.92
CA GLY A 442 2.69 -22.16 -32.12
C GLY A 442 3.00 -22.24 -30.61
N LEU A 443 4.03 -22.98 -30.21
CA LEU A 443 4.51 -22.96 -28.83
C LEU A 443 5.28 -21.66 -28.56
N THR A 444 5.05 -21.05 -27.40
CA THR A 444 5.56 -19.69 -27.10
C THR A 444 6.46 -19.65 -25.87
N GLY A 445 6.48 -20.70 -25.06
CA GLY A 445 7.16 -20.74 -23.77
C GLY A 445 6.33 -20.12 -22.64
N GLU A 446 5.16 -19.53 -22.93
CA GLU A 446 4.28 -18.93 -21.93
C GLU A 446 3.35 -19.98 -21.29
N GLY A 447 3.11 -21.09 -21.98
CA GLY A 447 2.38 -22.25 -21.48
C GLY A 447 3.25 -23.14 -20.59
N HIS A 448 2.70 -23.59 -19.46
CA HIS A 448 3.39 -24.44 -18.47
C HIS A 448 3.95 -25.74 -19.09
N ASP A 449 3.30 -26.26 -20.13
CA ASP A 449 3.68 -27.51 -20.79
C ASP A 449 4.36 -27.28 -22.16
N ASP A 450 4.74 -26.05 -22.54
CA ASP A 450 5.29 -25.77 -23.87
C ASP A 450 6.63 -26.50 -24.10
N TRP A 451 7.52 -26.51 -23.11
CA TRP A 451 8.75 -27.32 -23.13
C TRP A 451 8.46 -28.82 -23.33
N ARG A 452 7.44 -29.35 -22.65
CA ARG A 452 7.04 -30.76 -22.74
C ARG A 452 6.43 -31.09 -24.11
N GLN A 453 5.63 -30.18 -24.67
CA GLN A 453 5.07 -30.32 -26.02
C GLN A 453 6.17 -30.24 -27.08
N CYS A 454 7.15 -29.36 -26.90
CA CYS A 454 8.32 -29.24 -27.76
C CYS A 454 9.19 -30.51 -27.71
N ASP A 455 9.49 -31.05 -26.52
CA ASP A 455 10.19 -32.34 -26.37
C ASP A 455 9.45 -33.49 -27.10
N ALA A 456 8.11 -33.49 -27.07
CA ALA A 456 7.28 -34.49 -27.76
C ALA A 456 7.25 -34.30 -29.29
N ILE A 457 7.41 -33.07 -29.79
CA ILE A 457 7.63 -32.79 -31.23
C ILE A 457 9.03 -33.26 -31.62
N ARG A 458 10.06 -32.88 -30.85
CA ARG A 458 11.45 -33.27 -31.07
C ARG A 458 11.61 -34.80 -31.09
N PHE A 459 10.99 -35.52 -30.16
CA PHE A 459 10.99 -36.99 -30.16
C PHE A 459 10.36 -37.59 -31.45
N LYS A 460 9.32 -36.98 -32.03
CA LYS A 460 8.73 -37.48 -33.30
C LYS A 460 9.60 -37.24 -34.52
N LEU A 461 10.48 -36.24 -34.48
CA LEU A 461 11.35 -35.84 -35.60
C LEU A 461 12.73 -36.48 -35.52
N GLU A 462 13.30 -36.60 -34.32
CA GLU A 462 14.70 -36.99 -34.09
C GLU A 462 14.89 -38.40 -33.51
N ALA A 463 13.86 -39.03 -32.93
CA ALA A 463 14.03 -40.37 -32.36
C ALA A 463 14.29 -41.40 -33.49
N PRO A 464 15.27 -42.31 -33.34
CA PRO A 464 15.51 -43.35 -34.31
C PRO A 464 14.27 -44.22 -34.56
N GLN A 465 14.18 -44.74 -35.79
CA GLN A 465 12.99 -45.47 -36.27
C GLN A 465 12.65 -46.66 -35.36
N GLU A 466 13.65 -47.31 -34.77
CA GLU A 466 13.51 -48.42 -33.84
C GLU A 466 12.74 -48.03 -32.56
N CYS A 467 12.88 -46.78 -32.10
CA CYS A 467 12.15 -46.25 -30.95
C CYS A 467 10.71 -45.85 -31.30
N LEU A 468 10.47 -45.38 -32.52
CA LEU A 468 9.13 -45.10 -33.03
C LEU A 468 8.34 -46.40 -33.29
N ASP A 469 8.99 -47.39 -33.91
CA ASP A 469 8.45 -48.73 -34.19
C ASP A 469 8.15 -49.53 -32.90
N ALA A 470 8.88 -49.24 -31.81
CA ALA A 470 8.60 -49.79 -30.48
C ALA A 470 7.33 -49.20 -29.82
N GLY A 471 6.71 -48.18 -30.42
CA GLY A 471 5.46 -47.60 -29.93
C GLY A 471 5.61 -46.78 -28.64
N ILE A 472 6.77 -46.16 -28.43
CA ILE A 472 6.96 -45.20 -27.34
C ILE A 472 6.07 -43.98 -27.59
N ASP A 473 5.23 -43.63 -26.60
CA ASP A 473 4.41 -42.42 -26.64
C ASP A 473 5.33 -41.18 -26.55
N PRO A 474 5.36 -40.30 -27.57
CA PRO A 474 6.20 -39.10 -27.55
C PRO A 474 5.82 -38.10 -26.46
N SER A 475 4.60 -38.16 -25.90
CA SER A 475 4.12 -37.25 -24.84
C SER A 475 4.56 -37.65 -23.42
N ASP A 476 5.22 -38.81 -23.29
CA ASP A 476 5.79 -39.29 -22.03
C ASP A 476 7.08 -38.52 -21.71
N ARG A 477 7.16 -37.94 -20.50
CA ARG A 477 8.35 -37.22 -20.00
C ARG A 477 9.62 -38.09 -19.97
N ARG A 478 9.48 -39.42 -20.07
CA ARG A 478 10.59 -40.40 -20.13
C ARG A 478 10.69 -41.10 -21.50
N ALA A 479 10.11 -40.56 -22.57
CA ALA A 479 10.18 -41.15 -23.91
C ALA A 479 11.63 -41.39 -24.37
N TRP A 480 12.51 -40.40 -24.23
CA TRP A 480 13.94 -40.53 -24.51
C TRP A 480 14.64 -41.56 -23.61
N ASP A 481 14.31 -41.63 -22.32
CA ASP A 481 14.88 -42.65 -21.41
C ASP A 481 14.44 -44.07 -21.78
N LYS A 482 13.21 -44.24 -22.28
CA LYS A 482 12.70 -45.52 -22.80
C LYS A 482 13.33 -45.90 -24.14
N CYS A 483 13.76 -44.92 -24.94
CA CYS A 483 14.44 -45.13 -26.21
C CYS A 483 15.91 -45.59 -26.04
N LYS A 484 16.64 -45.07 -25.03
CA LYS A 484 18.05 -45.45 -24.73
C LYS A 484 18.35 -46.97 -24.72
N PRO A 485 17.59 -47.84 -24.03
CA PRO A 485 17.82 -49.29 -24.06
C PRO A 485 17.41 -49.98 -25.36
N ILE A 486 16.68 -49.30 -26.26
CA ILE A 486 16.34 -49.79 -27.60
C ILE A 486 17.47 -49.44 -28.57
N GLN A 487 17.93 -48.18 -28.58
CA GLN A 487 19.14 -47.74 -29.27
C GLN A 487 20.34 -48.63 -28.91
N PHE A 488 20.58 -48.87 -27.62
CA PHE A 488 21.65 -49.76 -27.16
C PHE A 488 21.59 -51.13 -27.85
N LYS A 489 20.42 -51.74 -27.96
CA LYS A 489 20.24 -53.07 -28.59
C LYS A 489 20.35 -53.05 -30.11
N ALA A 490 20.20 -51.89 -30.75
CA ALA A 490 20.37 -51.71 -32.18
C ALA A 490 21.82 -51.38 -32.58
N GLU A 491 22.55 -50.66 -31.73
CA GLU A 491 23.86 -50.08 -32.03
C GLU A 491 25.07 -50.90 -31.53
N VAL A 492 24.93 -51.64 -30.42
CA VAL A 492 26.08 -52.35 -29.83
C VAL A 492 26.39 -53.70 -30.48
N SER A 493 27.63 -54.14 -30.33
CA SER A 493 28.05 -55.45 -30.85
C SER A 493 27.39 -56.61 -30.10
N GLN A 494 27.27 -57.76 -30.76
CA GLN A 494 26.64 -58.96 -30.18
C GLN A 494 27.35 -59.41 -28.89
N GLU A 495 28.66 -59.17 -28.77
CA GLU A 495 29.46 -59.49 -27.59
C GLU A 495 29.02 -58.70 -26.34
N CYS A 496 28.53 -57.46 -26.51
CA CYS A 496 27.95 -56.69 -25.41
C CYS A 496 26.60 -57.25 -24.95
N LEU A 497 25.77 -57.72 -25.89
CA LEU A 497 24.48 -58.36 -25.60
C LEU A 497 24.68 -59.73 -24.94
N ASP A 498 25.65 -60.52 -25.42
CA ASP A 498 26.03 -61.82 -24.87
C ASP A 498 26.66 -61.70 -23.47
N ALA A 499 27.25 -60.55 -23.14
CA ALA A 499 27.68 -60.20 -21.78
C ALA A 499 26.51 -59.86 -20.82
N GLY A 500 25.27 -59.84 -21.31
CA GLY A 500 24.06 -59.62 -20.51
C GLY A 500 23.74 -58.15 -20.23
N LEU A 501 24.32 -57.22 -20.98
CA LEU A 501 24.06 -55.79 -20.86
C LEU A 501 22.72 -55.45 -21.54
N THR A 502 21.86 -54.67 -20.87
CA THR A 502 20.50 -54.37 -21.35
C THR A 502 20.36 -52.94 -21.89
N GLY A 503 21.29 -52.06 -21.55
CA GLY A 503 21.26 -50.64 -21.92
C GLY A 503 20.36 -49.79 -21.01
N GLU A 504 19.77 -50.39 -19.98
CA GLU A 504 18.87 -49.72 -19.03
C GLU A 504 19.62 -48.81 -18.05
N SER A 505 20.95 -48.90 -17.99
CA SER A 505 21.78 -48.06 -17.13
C SER A 505 22.98 -47.48 -17.88
N GLN A 506 23.47 -46.32 -17.41
CA GLN A 506 24.71 -45.72 -17.91
C GLN A 506 25.98 -46.53 -17.53
N ARG A 507 25.84 -47.58 -16.70
CA ARG A 507 26.93 -48.54 -16.45
C ARG A 507 27.03 -49.54 -17.59
N ASP A 508 25.91 -49.98 -18.16
CA ASP A 508 25.85 -50.93 -19.28
C ASP A 508 26.59 -50.39 -20.50
N TRP A 509 26.34 -49.13 -20.87
CA TRP A 509 27.06 -48.42 -21.93
C TRP A 509 28.58 -48.39 -21.68
N ARG A 510 29.01 -48.09 -20.45
CA ARG A 510 30.43 -48.06 -20.08
C ARG A 510 31.08 -49.45 -20.09
N GLU A 511 30.38 -50.49 -19.66
CA GLU A 511 30.91 -51.86 -19.71
C GLU A 511 30.93 -52.39 -21.16
N CYS A 512 29.98 -52.01 -22.02
CA CYS A 512 30.05 -52.34 -23.44
C CYS A 512 31.23 -51.65 -24.15
N GLN A 513 31.48 -50.36 -23.86
CA GLN A 513 32.65 -49.65 -24.39
C GLN A 513 33.98 -50.34 -24.06
N LYS A 514 34.10 -50.95 -22.87
CA LYS A 514 35.28 -51.77 -22.50
C LYS A 514 35.38 -53.08 -23.28
N ILE A 515 34.24 -53.70 -23.63
CA ILE A 515 34.19 -54.91 -24.45
C ILE A 515 34.61 -54.56 -25.87
N GLN A 516 34.03 -53.51 -26.47
CA GLN A 516 34.43 -53.00 -27.78
C GLN A 516 35.90 -52.58 -27.82
N PHE A 517 36.41 -51.84 -26.82
CA PHE A 517 37.84 -51.50 -26.74
C PHE A 517 38.74 -52.75 -26.82
N LYS A 518 38.37 -53.85 -26.15
CA LYS A 518 39.14 -55.11 -26.17
C LYS A 518 39.03 -55.90 -27.47
N LEU A 519 38.06 -55.58 -28.32
CA LEU A 519 37.87 -56.19 -29.65
C LEU A 519 38.54 -55.35 -30.75
N ASP A 520 38.44 -54.02 -30.66
CA ASP A 520 38.78 -53.09 -31.73
C ASP A 520 40.14 -52.38 -31.52
N ALA A 521 40.70 -52.35 -30.30
CA ALA A 521 41.98 -51.70 -30.07
C ALA A 521 43.13 -52.43 -30.79
N PRO A 522 44.02 -51.69 -31.48
CA PRO A 522 45.27 -52.22 -32.03
C PRO A 522 46.08 -52.98 -30.99
N GLN A 523 46.79 -54.02 -31.42
CA GLN A 523 47.58 -54.88 -30.54
C GLN A 523 48.65 -54.08 -29.78
N GLU A 524 49.18 -53.03 -30.41
CA GLU A 524 50.16 -52.09 -29.85
C GLU A 524 49.60 -51.38 -28.58
N CYS A 525 48.31 -51.01 -28.57
CA CYS A 525 47.66 -50.39 -27.42
C CYS A 525 47.39 -51.40 -26.28
N LEU A 526 47.05 -52.64 -26.64
CA LEU A 526 46.86 -53.73 -25.68
C LEU A 526 48.21 -54.15 -25.05
N ASP A 527 49.27 -54.19 -25.85
CA ASP A 527 50.65 -54.49 -25.41
C ASP A 527 51.22 -53.36 -24.54
N ALA A 528 50.83 -52.11 -24.77
CA ALA A 528 51.07 -50.96 -23.88
C ALA A 528 50.27 -51.01 -22.57
N GLY A 529 49.38 -52.00 -22.40
CA GLY A 529 48.61 -52.22 -21.17
C GLY A 529 47.37 -51.36 -21.02
N ILE A 530 46.87 -50.75 -22.11
CA ILE A 530 45.61 -50.01 -22.09
C ILE A 530 44.45 -51.01 -22.07
N THR A 531 43.57 -50.93 -21.07
CA THR A 531 42.50 -51.93 -20.85
C THR A 531 41.11 -51.46 -21.28
N GLY A 532 40.95 -50.18 -21.64
CA GLY A 532 39.66 -49.55 -21.93
C GLY A 532 38.87 -49.16 -20.68
N ASP A 533 39.41 -49.37 -19.48
CA ASP A 533 38.73 -48.99 -18.22
C ASP A 533 38.83 -47.49 -17.90
N GLY A 534 39.76 -46.76 -18.52
CA GLY A 534 39.91 -45.32 -18.39
C GLY A 534 39.12 -44.52 -19.44
N ARG A 535 38.54 -43.39 -19.02
CA ARG A 535 37.77 -42.48 -19.91
C ARG A 535 38.56 -42.01 -21.15
N ASP A 536 39.88 -41.90 -21.01
CA ASP A 536 40.79 -41.36 -22.05
C ASP A 536 41.57 -42.47 -22.79
N ASP A 537 41.22 -43.74 -22.63
CA ASP A 537 42.04 -44.86 -23.11
C ASP A 537 42.10 -44.96 -24.64
N TRP A 538 41.05 -44.55 -25.35
CA TRP A 538 41.09 -44.37 -26.81
C TRP A 538 42.06 -43.26 -27.24
N ARG A 539 42.05 -42.10 -26.56
CA ARG A 539 42.96 -40.98 -26.87
C ARG A 539 44.42 -41.37 -26.70
N LYS A 540 44.76 -42.09 -25.62
CA LYS A 540 46.11 -42.64 -25.40
C LYS A 540 46.49 -43.69 -26.46
N CYS A 541 45.53 -44.46 -26.94
CA CYS A 541 45.77 -45.44 -28.00
C CYS A 541 46.03 -44.77 -29.35
N ASP A 542 45.30 -43.69 -29.69
CA ASP A 542 45.58 -42.86 -30.87
C ASP A 542 46.95 -42.16 -30.77
N GLU A 543 47.33 -41.65 -29.59
CA GLU A 543 48.67 -41.09 -29.31
C GLU A 543 49.77 -42.14 -29.62
N ILE A 544 49.65 -43.36 -29.09
CA ILE A 544 50.59 -44.46 -29.37
C ILE A 544 50.62 -44.83 -30.87
N ARG A 545 49.45 -44.89 -31.53
CA ARG A 545 49.40 -45.19 -32.97
C ARG A 545 50.13 -44.12 -33.79
N HIS A 546 49.96 -42.84 -33.44
CA HIS A 546 50.63 -41.73 -34.11
C HIS A 546 52.14 -41.74 -33.89
N GLU A 547 52.63 -42.10 -32.70
CA GLU A 547 54.06 -42.32 -32.45
C GLU A 547 54.61 -43.43 -33.37
N PHE A 548 53.97 -44.61 -33.40
CA PHE A 548 54.36 -45.73 -34.28
C PHE A 548 54.29 -45.41 -35.78
N GLU A 549 53.35 -44.57 -36.22
CA GLU A 549 53.25 -44.11 -37.61
C GLU A 549 54.37 -43.10 -37.95
N SER A 550 54.73 -42.23 -37.01
CA SER A 550 55.84 -41.28 -37.17
C SER A 550 57.21 -41.97 -37.25
N GLU A 551 57.48 -42.97 -36.40
CA GLU A 551 58.72 -43.77 -36.45
C GLU A 551 58.86 -44.54 -37.77
N ARG A 552 57.73 -44.89 -38.41
CA ARG A 552 57.70 -45.52 -39.74
C ARG A 552 58.03 -44.56 -40.88
N HIS A 553 57.85 -43.26 -40.68
CA HIS A 553 58.11 -42.25 -41.70
C HIS A 553 59.61 -41.92 -41.82
N ASP A 554 60.37 -42.02 -40.72
CA ASP A 554 61.82 -41.79 -40.70
C ASP A 554 62.66 -42.85 -41.46
N GLU A 555 62.13 -44.07 -41.68
CA GLU A 555 62.81 -45.09 -42.51
C GLU A 555 62.65 -44.88 -44.03
N ASN A 556 61.78 -43.96 -44.47
CA ASN A 556 61.55 -43.63 -45.89
C ASN A 556 62.09 -42.23 -46.26
N GLN A 557 63.32 -41.95 -45.83
CA GLN A 557 64.01 -40.68 -46.09
C GLN A 557 64.28 -40.48 -47.60
N PHE A 558 63.39 -39.75 -48.27
CA PHE A 558 63.66 -39.10 -49.56
C PHE A 558 64.78 -38.06 -49.31
N GLU A 559 65.81 -38.02 -50.16
CA GLU A 559 66.89 -37.03 -49.99
C GLU A 559 66.36 -35.63 -50.34
N ASP A 560 65.94 -34.89 -49.31
CA ASP A 560 65.64 -33.46 -49.42
C ASP A 560 66.89 -32.70 -49.90
N CYS A 561 66.69 -31.78 -50.85
CA CYS A 561 67.76 -30.93 -51.34
C CYS A 561 68.34 -30.08 -50.19
N ALA A 562 69.65 -29.82 -50.24
CA ALA A 562 70.30 -28.95 -49.26
C ALA A 562 69.63 -27.55 -49.25
N THR A 563 69.69 -26.85 -48.12
CA THR A 563 68.95 -25.60 -47.82
C THR A 563 69.19 -24.38 -48.74
N HIS A 564 69.93 -24.55 -49.84
CA HIS A 564 70.18 -23.54 -50.89
C HIS A 564 70.05 -24.12 -52.32
N GLU A 565 69.35 -25.26 -52.47
CA GLU A 565 69.05 -25.90 -53.75
C GLU A 565 67.54 -26.12 -53.87
N PHE A 566 66.97 -25.71 -54.99
CA PHE A 566 65.54 -25.82 -55.28
C PHE A 566 65.22 -27.12 -56.03
N TYR A 567 64.08 -27.74 -55.72
CA TYR A 567 63.59 -28.92 -56.43
C TYR A 567 63.06 -28.51 -57.82
N PHE A 568 63.76 -28.90 -58.89
CA PHE A 568 63.30 -28.66 -60.26
C PHE A 568 63.00 -29.99 -60.96
N CYS A 569 61.74 -30.19 -61.32
CA CYS A 569 61.28 -31.26 -62.20
C CYS A 569 61.08 -30.71 -63.61
N ASP A 570 61.51 -31.45 -64.64
CA ASP A 570 61.11 -31.18 -66.02
C ASP A 570 59.75 -31.81 -66.35
N ASP A 571 59.17 -31.45 -67.51
CA ASP A 571 57.86 -31.93 -67.97
C ASP A 571 57.80 -33.47 -68.16
N ASP A 572 58.96 -34.13 -68.24
CA ASP A 572 59.10 -35.60 -68.30
C ASP A 572 59.16 -36.25 -66.90
N GLY A 573 59.09 -35.45 -65.83
CA GLY A 573 59.04 -35.91 -64.43
C GLY A 573 60.39 -36.26 -63.80
N ASN A 574 61.52 -35.88 -64.40
CA ASN A 574 62.84 -36.03 -63.77
C ASN A 574 63.13 -34.84 -62.86
N CYS A 575 62.99 -35.05 -61.56
CA CYS A 575 63.32 -34.06 -60.54
C CYS A 575 64.79 -34.11 -60.13
N LYS A 576 65.37 -32.94 -59.89
CA LYS A 576 66.72 -32.78 -59.34
C LYS A 576 66.85 -31.47 -58.55
N CYS A 577 67.74 -31.48 -57.58
CA CYS A 577 68.21 -30.26 -56.92
C CYS A 577 68.97 -29.37 -57.91
N VAL A 578 68.70 -28.06 -57.89
CA VAL A 578 69.47 -27.04 -58.61
C VAL A 578 69.72 -25.83 -57.72
N ASN A 579 70.97 -25.41 -57.68
CA ASN A 579 71.47 -24.31 -56.88
C ASN A 579 70.92 -22.97 -57.38
N GLU A 580 70.71 -22.04 -56.46
CA GLU A 580 70.11 -20.71 -56.69
C GLU A 580 70.72 -19.95 -57.90
N GLU A 581 72.05 -19.94 -58.04
CA GLU A 581 72.76 -19.30 -59.16
C GLU A 581 72.38 -19.83 -60.56
N ASP A 582 72.07 -21.13 -60.68
CA ASP A 582 71.65 -21.74 -61.96
C ASP A 582 70.16 -21.54 -62.24
N TYR A 583 69.35 -21.29 -61.20
CA TYR A 583 67.93 -20.95 -61.32
C TYR A 583 67.77 -19.52 -61.86
N GLU A 584 68.37 -18.51 -61.21
CA GLU A 584 68.31 -17.10 -61.62
C GLU A 584 68.83 -16.89 -63.06
N LYS A 585 69.87 -17.62 -63.44
CA LYS A 585 70.48 -17.52 -64.77
C LYS A 585 69.62 -18.07 -65.90
N LYS A 586 68.62 -18.90 -65.59
CA LYS A 586 67.72 -19.53 -66.57
C LYS A 586 66.40 -18.75 -66.74
N PHE A 587 66.00 -17.98 -65.73
CA PHE A 587 64.75 -17.20 -65.68
C PHE A 587 65.02 -15.70 -65.44
N GLY A 588 66.04 -15.16 -66.12
CA GLY A 588 66.65 -13.87 -65.79
C GLY A 588 65.70 -12.66 -65.72
N TYR A 589 66.02 -11.77 -64.77
CA TYR A 589 65.35 -10.50 -64.46
C TYR A 589 64.89 -9.72 -65.71
N GLY A 590 63.57 -9.58 -65.85
CA GLY A 590 62.95 -8.51 -66.62
C GLY A 590 62.52 -7.40 -65.67
N ASP A 591 63.10 -6.20 -65.82
CA ASP A 591 62.67 -5.00 -65.10
C ASP A 591 61.30 -4.53 -65.61
N ASP A 592 60.21 -4.95 -64.95
CA ASP A 592 58.89 -4.32 -65.05
C ASP A 592 58.17 -4.43 -63.68
N ASP A 593 57.78 -3.28 -63.12
CA ASP A 593 57.07 -3.16 -61.83
C ASP A 593 55.69 -3.84 -61.88
N HIS A 594 55.55 -5.05 -61.34
CA HIS A 594 54.32 -5.54 -60.70
C HIS A 594 54.65 -6.71 -59.73
N GLY A 595 53.97 -6.74 -58.59
CA GLY A 595 54.18 -7.73 -57.52
C GLY A 595 53.63 -9.14 -57.83
N ASP A 596 53.88 -10.06 -56.89
CA ASP A 596 53.33 -11.42 -56.79
C ASP A 596 53.65 -12.45 -57.90
N GLN A 597 54.94 -12.75 -58.04
CA GLN A 597 55.39 -13.96 -58.75
C GLN A 597 55.29 -15.27 -57.93
N ARG A 598 54.73 -15.25 -56.70
CA ARG A 598 54.60 -16.47 -55.86
C ARG A 598 53.43 -17.38 -56.25
N CYS A 599 52.46 -16.87 -57.01
CA CYS A 599 51.24 -17.62 -57.37
C CYS A 599 51.35 -18.46 -58.66
N ALA A 600 52.50 -18.48 -59.34
CA ALA A 600 52.65 -19.13 -60.66
C ALA A 600 52.56 -20.68 -60.63
N THR A 601 52.60 -21.31 -59.46
CA THR A 601 52.66 -22.77 -59.28
C THR A 601 51.46 -23.37 -58.55
N ILE A 602 50.50 -22.57 -58.07
CA ILE A 602 49.36 -23.03 -57.28
C ILE A 602 48.06 -22.84 -58.07
N TYR A 603 47.38 -23.95 -58.40
CA TYR A 603 46.04 -23.93 -58.98
C TYR A 603 44.99 -23.87 -57.86
N CYS A 604 44.47 -22.68 -57.60
CA CYS A 604 43.31 -22.48 -56.72
C CYS A 604 42.01 -22.98 -57.37
N GLN A 605 41.04 -23.44 -56.56
CA GLN A 605 39.74 -23.94 -57.06
C GLN A 605 38.80 -22.80 -57.47
N GLU A 606 37.81 -23.09 -58.33
CA GLU A 606 36.79 -22.11 -58.72
C GLU A 606 36.11 -21.52 -57.48
N GLY A 607 36.12 -20.18 -57.35
CA GLY A 607 35.64 -19.46 -56.16
C GLY A 607 36.74 -18.95 -55.22
N THR A 608 38.02 -19.17 -55.54
CA THR A 608 39.17 -18.65 -54.76
C THR A 608 40.20 -17.95 -55.66
N TYR A 609 40.97 -16.99 -55.13
CA TYR A 609 42.13 -16.36 -55.79
C TYR A 609 43.41 -16.53 -54.95
N CYS A 610 44.58 -16.40 -55.58
CA CYS A 610 45.86 -16.55 -54.90
C CYS A 610 46.43 -15.20 -54.46
N GLU A 611 46.76 -15.07 -53.18
CA GLU A 611 47.50 -13.94 -52.62
C GLU A 611 48.63 -14.48 -51.73
N ALA A 612 49.84 -13.91 -51.84
CA ALA A 612 51.07 -14.30 -51.13
C ALA A 612 51.53 -15.78 -51.23
N GLY A 613 50.76 -16.67 -51.87
CA GLY A 613 51.00 -18.12 -51.96
C GLY A 613 49.89 -19.00 -51.38
N GLU A 614 48.77 -18.43 -50.94
CA GLU A 614 47.61 -19.15 -50.40
C GLU A 614 46.34 -18.82 -51.20
N CYS A 615 45.36 -19.73 -51.22
CA CYS A 615 44.10 -19.58 -51.95
C CYS A 615 42.98 -19.06 -51.03
N ILE A 616 42.50 -17.84 -51.27
CA ILE A 616 41.51 -17.12 -50.46
C ILE A 616 40.15 -17.11 -51.20
N PRO A 617 39.01 -17.43 -50.55
CA PRO A 617 37.69 -17.38 -51.19
C PRO A 617 37.21 -15.95 -51.50
N PHE A 618 36.38 -15.82 -52.54
CA PHE A 618 35.64 -14.58 -52.80
C PHE A 618 34.51 -14.43 -51.77
N GLU A 619 34.71 -13.57 -50.76
CA GLU A 619 33.60 -13.06 -49.96
C GLU A 619 32.86 -11.96 -50.74
N HIS A 620 31.54 -11.89 -50.54
CA HIS A 620 30.63 -11.10 -51.37
C HIS A 620 30.36 -9.77 -50.67
N ASP A 621 31.03 -8.70 -51.12
CA ASP A 621 30.70 -7.32 -50.70
C ASP A 621 29.30 -6.94 -51.22
N ASP A 622 28.35 -6.72 -50.30
CA ASP A 622 27.09 -6.02 -50.56
C ASP A 622 26.90 -4.87 -49.53
N ASP A 623 27.19 -3.67 -50.01
CA ASP A 623 26.68 -2.33 -49.63
C ASP A 623 26.76 -1.77 -48.18
N TYR A 624 27.38 -0.58 -48.11
CA TYR A 624 27.38 0.38 -47.01
C TYR A 624 25.99 1.00 -46.74
N GLU A 625 25.63 1.21 -45.47
CA GLU A 625 25.28 2.52 -44.87
C GLU A 625 24.90 2.33 -43.38
N GLU A 626 25.82 2.62 -42.43
CA GLU A 626 25.51 2.61 -41.00
C GLU A 626 25.83 3.97 -40.34
N SER A 627 24.86 4.47 -39.57
CA SER A 627 24.83 5.80 -38.95
C SER A 627 25.61 5.85 -37.63
N GLN A 628 26.43 6.89 -37.42
CA GLN A 628 27.38 6.95 -36.29
C GLN A 628 26.80 7.38 -34.93
N CYS A 629 25.57 7.92 -34.85
CA CYS A 629 24.95 8.30 -33.56
C CYS A 629 24.21 7.16 -32.83
N LYS A 630 24.27 5.91 -33.32
CA LYS A 630 23.35 4.84 -32.90
C LYS A 630 23.44 4.48 -31.41
N ASP A 631 24.63 4.63 -30.83
CA ASP A 631 24.94 4.28 -29.44
C ASP A 631 25.00 5.50 -28.49
N GLY A 632 24.62 6.68 -28.99
CA GLY A 632 24.53 7.93 -28.22
C GLY A 632 25.78 8.83 -28.29
N CYS A 633 25.58 10.13 -28.04
CA CYS A 633 26.62 11.17 -28.20
C CYS A 633 27.52 11.38 -26.98
N SER A 634 27.38 10.55 -25.95
CA SER A 634 28.01 10.74 -24.62
C SER A 634 29.54 10.68 -24.66
N ASP A 635 30.11 9.79 -25.46
CA ASP A 635 31.56 9.57 -25.54
C ASP A 635 32.28 10.63 -26.41
N GLU A 636 31.58 11.23 -27.38
CA GLU A 636 32.12 12.31 -28.22
C GLU A 636 32.04 13.69 -27.55
N CYS A 637 31.15 13.86 -26.56
CA CYS A 637 30.87 15.11 -25.86
C CYS A 637 31.10 15.02 -24.33
N PRO A 638 32.29 14.58 -23.85
CA PRO A 638 32.51 14.40 -22.42
C PRO A 638 32.35 15.72 -21.65
N GLY A 639 31.54 15.67 -20.59
CA GLY A 639 31.25 16.80 -19.70
C GLY A 639 30.22 17.81 -20.23
N ALA A 640 29.53 17.53 -21.33
CA ALA A 640 28.44 18.37 -21.82
C ALA A 640 27.14 18.11 -21.04
N ASP A 641 26.45 19.17 -20.61
CA ASP A 641 25.19 19.08 -19.86
C ASP A 641 24.04 18.58 -20.74
N ARG A 642 24.13 18.81 -22.06
CA ARG A 642 23.26 18.17 -23.05
C ARG A 642 24.02 17.82 -24.33
N THR A 643 23.65 16.71 -24.94
CA THR A 643 24.10 16.29 -26.27
C THR A 643 22.90 16.01 -27.15
N ASP A 644 22.95 16.46 -28.41
CA ASP A 644 21.91 16.19 -29.40
C ASP A 644 22.59 15.62 -30.66
N CYS A 645 22.04 14.55 -31.25
CA CYS A 645 22.50 14.11 -32.56
C CYS A 645 21.74 14.87 -33.67
N VAL A 646 22.51 15.54 -34.52
CA VAL A 646 22.05 16.37 -35.62
C VAL A 646 22.43 15.74 -36.97
N ASP A 647 22.09 16.42 -38.07
CA ASP A 647 22.38 15.98 -39.44
C ASP A 647 21.95 14.52 -39.73
N ASN A 648 20.75 14.15 -39.28
CA ASN A 648 20.07 12.88 -39.60
C ASN A 648 20.76 11.61 -39.06
N GLY A 649 21.42 11.68 -37.89
CA GLY A 649 22.05 10.52 -37.25
C GLY A 649 23.56 10.40 -37.49
N MET A 650 24.18 11.43 -38.06
CA MET A 650 25.58 11.39 -38.53
C MET A 650 26.54 12.32 -37.78
N ARG A 651 26.08 13.12 -36.81
CA ARG A 651 26.94 14.05 -36.08
C ARG A 651 26.38 14.44 -34.71
N CYS A 652 27.23 14.39 -33.68
CA CYS A 652 26.90 14.89 -32.35
C CYS A 652 27.17 16.40 -32.21
N GLU A 653 26.29 17.10 -31.47
CA GLU A 653 26.43 18.50 -31.10
C GLU A 653 26.35 18.64 -29.57
N CYS A 654 27.39 19.21 -28.97
CA CYS A 654 27.60 19.27 -27.52
C CYS A 654 27.24 20.66 -26.97
N TYR A 655 26.48 20.70 -25.87
CA TYR A 655 26.10 21.94 -25.17
C TYR A 655 26.66 21.92 -23.75
N TYR A 656 27.42 22.95 -23.39
CA TYR A 656 28.03 23.15 -22.08
C TYR A 656 27.48 24.46 -21.50
N ASP A 657 26.76 24.41 -20.39
CA ASP A 657 26.24 25.60 -19.73
C ASP A 657 27.26 26.12 -18.70
N GLU A 658 27.60 27.40 -18.77
CA GLU A 658 28.57 28.03 -17.85
C GLU A 658 27.95 28.20 -16.45
N HIS A 659 28.08 27.20 -15.59
CA HIS A 659 27.80 27.33 -14.16
C HIS A 659 28.82 28.28 -13.50
N ASP A 660 28.32 29.44 -13.06
CA ASP A 660 29.11 30.51 -12.42
C ASP A 660 29.38 30.16 -10.94
N ASP A 661 30.29 29.21 -10.73
CA ASP A 661 30.63 28.62 -9.42
C ASP A 661 31.34 29.62 -8.48
N GLY A 662 30.54 30.41 -7.77
CA GLY A 662 30.96 31.24 -6.64
C GLY A 662 31.39 30.41 -5.43
N GLY A 663 32.60 29.84 -5.46
CA GLY A 663 33.11 28.94 -4.42
C GLY A 663 33.56 29.62 -3.11
N SER A 664 33.58 28.83 -2.03
CA SER A 664 34.43 28.92 -0.82
C SER A 664 34.05 27.78 0.16
N ASP A 665 34.85 27.23 1.07
CA ASP A 665 36.29 26.98 1.22
C ASP A 665 36.43 26.20 2.56
N SER A 666 36.89 24.95 2.49
CA SER A 666 37.71 24.21 3.50
C SER A 666 37.56 24.41 5.04
N GLY A 667 36.61 23.70 5.69
CA GLY A 667 36.72 23.09 7.06
C GLY A 667 37.16 23.93 8.30
N PRO A 668 37.49 23.31 9.46
CA PRO A 668 37.46 21.89 9.83
C PRO A 668 36.67 21.56 11.14
N LEU A 669 36.78 20.29 11.58
CA LEU A 669 36.25 19.68 12.82
C LEU A 669 36.61 20.41 14.13
N ASP A 670 35.73 20.33 15.15
CA ASP A 670 36.16 20.24 16.56
C ASP A 670 35.13 19.55 17.50
N ASP A 671 35.60 19.20 18.70
CA ASP A 671 35.03 18.30 19.72
C ASP A 671 34.14 18.99 20.80
N GLY A 672 33.35 18.21 21.55
CA GLY A 672 33.13 18.48 22.98
C GLY A 672 31.74 18.92 23.51
N SER A 673 31.09 17.98 24.21
CA SER A 673 30.42 18.12 25.54
C SER A 673 29.30 19.14 25.85
N ASP A 674 28.22 18.57 26.41
CA ASP A 674 27.51 18.95 27.65
C ASP A 674 27.07 20.42 27.92
N GLY A 675 25.76 20.58 28.17
CA GLY A 675 25.33 21.23 29.42
C GLY A 675 24.32 22.39 29.36
N THR A 676 23.09 22.09 29.82
CA THR A 676 22.19 22.97 30.60
C THR A 676 21.71 24.32 30.03
N SER A 677 20.39 24.36 29.76
CA SER A 677 19.39 25.37 30.22
C SER A 677 19.72 26.88 30.16
N THR A 678 18.87 27.64 29.45
CA THR A 678 17.93 28.62 30.06
C THR A 678 16.94 29.19 29.05
N ASP A 679 15.81 29.71 29.55
CA ASP A 679 14.72 30.35 28.81
C ASP A 679 15.09 31.66 28.10
N GLY A 680 14.30 32.07 27.10
CA GLY A 680 14.43 33.39 26.49
C GLY A 680 13.51 33.65 25.29
N SER A 681 12.25 34.00 25.54
CA SER A 681 11.35 34.56 24.52
C SER A 681 11.89 35.88 23.96
N SER A 682 11.72 36.11 22.65
CA SER A 682 11.57 37.47 22.12
C SER A 682 10.91 37.47 20.75
N ASP A 683 9.99 38.43 20.55
CA ASP A 683 9.28 38.69 19.30
C ASP A 683 10.19 39.14 18.15
N GLY A 684 9.71 38.94 16.92
CA GLY A 684 10.33 39.47 15.70
C GLY A 684 9.32 39.52 14.56
N THR A 685 8.64 40.66 14.38
CA THR A 685 7.71 40.90 13.27
C THR A 685 8.40 41.35 11.99
N ASP A 686 7.66 41.25 10.88
CA ASP A 686 7.78 42.00 9.63
C ASP A 686 9.04 41.83 8.76
N SER A 687 8.85 41.26 7.56
CA SER A 687 8.71 42.07 6.32
C SER A 687 8.76 41.18 5.08
N GLY A 688 7.76 41.27 4.20
CA GLY A 688 7.75 40.53 2.93
C GLY A 688 8.45 41.27 1.78
N THR A 689 8.56 40.58 0.64
CA THR A 689 8.75 41.17 -0.70
C THR A 689 7.89 40.43 -1.72
N SER A 690 7.42 41.14 -2.74
CA SER A 690 6.45 40.70 -3.74
C SER A 690 7.10 40.38 -5.10
N ASP A 691 6.25 40.17 -6.12
CA ASP A 691 6.55 40.31 -7.57
C ASP A 691 7.27 39.09 -8.23
N ASP A 692 7.00 38.66 -9.48
CA ASP A 692 5.88 38.92 -10.41
C ASP A 692 5.90 37.91 -11.59
N GLY A 693 4.84 37.87 -12.41
CA GLY A 693 4.86 37.35 -13.81
C GLY A 693 4.57 35.86 -14.04
N SER A 694 3.54 35.46 -14.83
CA SER A 694 3.38 35.54 -16.32
C SER A 694 3.89 34.28 -17.06
N SER A 695 3.32 33.74 -18.16
CA SER A 695 2.01 33.84 -18.84
C SER A 695 1.94 32.74 -19.96
N ASP A 696 0.72 32.37 -20.41
CA ASP A 696 0.38 31.73 -21.72
C ASP A 696 1.04 30.35 -22.08
N SER A 697 0.47 29.39 -22.83
CA SER A 697 -0.69 29.21 -23.75
C SER A 697 -1.28 27.78 -23.55
N GLY A 698 -2.33 27.26 -24.22
CA GLY A 698 -3.26 27.73 -25.26
C GLY A 698 -3.50 26.68 -26.39
N SER A 699 -4.67 26.68 -27.04
CA SER A 699 -5.15 25.75 -28.13
C SER A 699 -5.83 24.44 -27.66
N SER A 700 -6.87 23.89 -28.32
CA SER A 700 -7.76 24.40 -29.39
C SER A 700 -9.06 23.57 -29.50
N GLU A 701 -10.03 24.09 -30.26
CA GLU A 701 -11.43 23.64 -30.37
C GLU A 701 -11.66 22.38 -31.24
N GLY A 702 -12.83 21.75 -31.08
CA GLY A 702 -13.32 20.69 -31.96
C GLY A 702 -14.83 20.42 -31.79
N SER A 703 -15.67 21.14 -32.54
CA SER A 703 -17.13 20.93 -32.56
C SER A 703 -17.58 20.08 -33.75
N THR A 704 -18.59 19.22 -33.56
CA THR A 704 -19.70 19.03 -34.52
C THR A 704 -20.89 18.34 -33.82
N SER A 705 -22.09 18.66 -34.28
CA SER A 705 -23.38 18.08 -33.83
C SER A 705 -23.73 16.82 -34.64
N ASP A 706 -24.74 16.05 -34.19
CA ASP A 706 -25.99 15.87 -34.97
C ASP A 706 -27.09 15.07 -34.24
N ASP A 707 -28.32 15.41 -34.64
CA ASP A 707 -29.70 15.02 -34.30
C ASP A 707 -30.09 13.63 -33.73
N GLY A 708 -31.25 13.60 -33.05
CA GLY A 708 -31.97 12.38 -32.66
C GLY A 708 -33.30 12.57 -31.91
N SER A 709 -34.29 13.28 -32.47
CA SER A 709 -35.64 13.42 -31.86
C SER A 709 -36.55 12.20 -32.08
N SER A 710 -37.43 11.93 -31.09
CA SER A 710 -38.90 11.70 -31.19
C SER A 710 -39.38 10.67 -30.15
N ASP A 711 -40.62 10.61 -29.67
CA ASP A 711 -41.67 11.55 -29.23
C ASP A 711 -42.87 10.67 -28.81
N GLU A 712 -43.77 11.22 -27.98
CA GLU A 712 -45.15 10.75 -27.66
C GLU A 712 -45.45 9.36 -27.05
N GLY A 713 -46.30 9.36 -26.01
CA GLY A 713 -46.82 8.15 -25.36
C GLY A 713 -47.81 8.37 -24.20
N THR A 714 -48.70 9.36 -24.27
CA THR A 714 -49.68 9.65 -23.20
C THR A 714 -50.83 8.63 -23.12
N ARG A 715 -51.31 8.35 -21.89
CA ARG A 715 -52.74 8.08 -21.58
C ARG A 715 -53.02 7.95 -20.07
N ASP A 716 -53.79 8.90 -19.55
CA ASP A 716 -54.56 8.74 -18.31
C ASP A 716 -55.76 7.81 -18.52
N SER A 717 -56.25 7.15 -17.46
CA SER A 717 -57.60 7.41 -16.91
C SER A 717 -58.04 6.41 -15.84
N ASN A 718 -58.63 6.95 -14.76
CA ASN A 718 -59.31 6.28 -13.65
C ASN A 718 -60.40 5.27 -14.06
N THR A 719 -60.60 4.26 -13.20
CA THR A 719 -61.88 3.89 -12.55
C THR A 719 -61.53 3.04 -11.33
N ASP A 720 -61.75 3.47 -10.08
CA ASP A 720 -63.03 3.62 -9.34
C ASP A 720 -63.63 2.30 -8.81
N SER A 721 -64.05 2.37 -7.53
CA SER A 721 -65.03 1.53 -6.83
C SER A 721 -64.59 0.11 -6.40
N GLU A 722 -64.44 -0.14 -5.09
CA GLU A 722 -65.48 -0.66 -4.15
C GLU A 722 -65.58 -2.21 -4.17
N ASP A 723 -65.89 -2.94 -3.10
CA ASP A 723 -65.96 -2.71 -1.64
C ASP A 723 -66.23 -4.09 -1.00
N SER A 724 -65.83 -4.32 0.26
CA SER A 724 -66.22 -5.47 1.13
C SER A 724 -65.90 -6.91 0.63
N GLY A 725 -65.65 -7.92 1.47
CA GLY A 725 -65.65 -8.02 2.94
C GLY A 725 -65.93 -9.48 3.38
N SER A 726 -65.68 -9.78 4.66
CA SER A 726 -66.15 -10.99 5.39
C SER A 726 -65.70 -12.40 4.94
N SER A 727 -64.58 -12.83 5.54
CA SER A 727 -64.54 -13.78 6.67
C SER A 727 -65.04 -15.24 6.56
N ASP A 728 -64.44 -16.04 7.46
CA ASP A 728 -64.93 -17.26 8.09
C ASP A 728 -64.73 -18.64 7.43
N SER A 729 -63.64 -19.27 7.88
CA SER A 729 -63.64 -20.55 8.61
C SER A 729 -63.70 -21.87 7.84
N GLY A 730 -62.91 -22.85 8.31
CA GLY A 730 -63.39 -24.24 8.39
C GLY A 730 -62.42 -25.35 7.98
N SER A 731 -61.82 -25.98 8.99
CA SER A 731 -61.70 -27.45 9.11
C SER A 731 -60.75 -28.24 8.20
N GLU A 732 -59.59 -28.56 8.80
CA GLU A 732 -59.22 -29.93 9.21
C GLU A 732 -59.09 -31.10 8.21
N SER A 733 -58.05 -31.90 8.51
CA SER A 733 -57.98 -33.37 8.42
C SER A 733 -57.41 -34.03 7.15
N SER A 734 -56.13 -34.44 7.29
CA SER A 734 -55.61 -35.79 7.01
C SER A 734 -55.98 -36.52 5.71
N SER A 735 -54.97 -36.97 4.97
CA SER A 735 -54.68 -38.43 4.87
C SER A 735 -53.31 -38.73 4.23
N SER A 736 -52.68 -39.78 4.76
CA SER A 736 -51.51 -40.46 4.19
C SER A 736 -51.88 -41.19 2.88
N ASP A 737 -50.95 -41.36 1.93
CA ASP A 737 -50.18 -42.62 1.80
C ASP A 737 -49.42 -42.79 0.45
N SER A 738 -48.19 -43.27 0.58
CA SER A 738 -47.44 -44.18 -0.32
C SER A 738 -47.41 -43.96 -1.85
N GLY A 739 -46.22 -43.56 -2.35
CA GLY A 739 -45.28 -44.52 -2.91
C GLY A 739 -45.30 -44.85 -4.41
N SER A 740 -44.14 -44.72 -5.07
CA SER A 740 -43.56 -45.79 -5.89
C SER A 740 -42.09 -45.53 -6.21
N SER A 741 -41.27 -46.58 -6.23
CA SER A 741 -39.85 -46.55 -6.57
C SER A 741 -39.62 -46.77 -8.07
N ASP A 742 -38.48 -46.32 -8.60
CA ASP A 742 -37.74 -47.04 -9.65
C ASP A 742 -36.25 -46.68 -9.62
N ALA A 743 -35.40 -47.52 -10.22
CA ALA A 743 -33.96 -47.61 -9.90
C ALA A 743 -33.02 -47.59 -11.12
N GLY A 744 -31.73 -47.32 -10.86
CA GLY A 744 -30.61 -47.39 -11.81
C GLY A 744 -29.92 -46.03 -12.00
N SER A 745 -28.60 -45.92 -12.10
CA SER A 745 -27.54 -46.93 -12.05
C SER A 745 -26.25 -46.31 -11.51
N SER A 746 -25.36 -47.15 -10.97
CA SER A 746 -24.01 -46.78 -10.54
C SER A 746 -23.09 -46.50 -11.73
N ASP A 747 -22.27 -45.46 -11.64
CA ASP A 747 -20.93 -45.44 -12.22
C ASP A 747 -19.96 -44.67 -11.30
N SER A 748 -18.75 -45.20 -11.16
CA SER A 748 -17.71 -44.72 -10.24
C SER A 748 -16.64 -43.92 -10.99
N GLY A 749 -16.48 -42.65 -10.64
CA GLY A 749 -15.37 -41.79 -11.09
C GLY A 749 -14.61 -41.24 -9.89
N SER A 750 -13.27 -41.38 -9.90
CA SER A 750 -12.39 -40.97 -8.80
C SER A 750 -12.34 -39.45 -8.63
N SER A 751 -12.32 -39.00 -7.38
CA SER A 751 -12.09 -37.62 -6.97
C SER A 751 -10.61 -37.36 -6.69
N ASP A 752 -9.96 -36.53 -7.51
CA ASP A 752 -8.69 -35.87 -7.17
C ASP A 752 -8.99 -34.40 -6.83
N SER A 753 -9.11 -34.12 -5.53
CA SER A 753 -9.30 -32.76 -5.01
C SER A 753 -7.96 -32.19 -4.57
N GLY A 754 -7.31 -31.40 -5.43
CA GLY A 754 -6.15 -30.60 -5.04
C GLY A 754 -6.62 -29.34 -4.30
N SER A 755 -6.38 -29.29 -2.98
CA SER A 755 -6.70 -28.13 -2.16
C SER A 755 -5.51 -27.16 -2.10
N ASP A 756 -5.53 -26.10 -2.92
CA ASP A 756 -4.62 -24.96 -2.76
C ASP A 756 -5.09 -24.05 -1.62
N SER A 757 -4.54 -24.24 -0.42
CA SER A 757 -4.78 -23.36 0.75
C SER A 757 -3.73 -22.24 0.80
N GLY A 758 -3.99 -21.15 0.07
CA GLY A 758 -3.19 -19.92 0.17
C GLY A 758 -3.66 -19.03 1.32
N SER A 759 -3.08 -19.20 2.52
CA SER A 759 -3.33 -18.30 3.65
C SER A 759 -2.63 -16.95 3.47
N SER A 760 -3.41 -15.88 3.44
CA SER A 760 -2.93 -14.49 3.51
C SER A 760 -3.08 -13.99 4.95
N ASP A 761 -2.04 -14.16 5.77
CA ASP A 761 -2.02 -13.61 7.13
C ASP A 761 -1.59 -12.13 7.11
N ASP A 762 -2.58 -11.25 7.14
CA ASP A 762 -2.45 -9.84 7.54
C ASP A 762 -2.63 -9.73 9.06
N GLY A 763 -1.51 -9.90 9.79
CA GLY A 763 -1.43 -9.74 11.24
C GLY A 763 -0.40 -8.68 11.61
N GLY A 764 -0.86 -7.45 11.81
CA GLY A 764 -0.06 -6.38 12.41
C GLY A 764 -0.17 -6.42 13.93
N ASP A 765 0.94 -6.62 14.63
CA ASP A 765 1.01 -6.50 16.09
C ASP A 765 2.20 -5.58 16.45
N SER A 766 1.92 -4.55 17.23
CA SER A 766 2.89 -3.53 17.67
C SER A 766 2.90 -3.53 19.19
N SER A 767 3.92 -4.16 19.77
CA SER A 767 4.12 -4.18 21.21
C SER A 767 4.89 -2.94 21.68
N ASP A 768 4.27 -2.12 22.54
CA ASP A 768 5.01 -1.26 23.45
C ASP A 768 4.35 -1.17 24.83
N SER A 769 5.15 -0.79 25.82
CA SER A 769 4.95 -1.06 27.24
C SER A 769 4.30 0.11 27.99
N GLY A 770 3.63 -0.20 29.09
CA GLY A 770 2.71 0.73 29.75
C GLY A 770 3.33 2.00 30.35
N GLY A 771 2.56 3.08 30.30
CA GLY A 771 2.71 4.30 31.10
C GLY A 771 1.35 4.97 31.31
N GLU A 772 1.05 5.38 32.54
CA GLU A 772 -0.16 6.15 32.86
C GLU A 772 -0.10 7.54 32.20
N ILE A 773 -1.05 7.86 31.30
CA ILE A 773 -1.31 9.24 30.87
C ILE A 773 -2.83 9.48 30.80
N THR A 774 -3.29 10.48 31.55
CA THR A 774 -4.63 11.08 31.41
C THR A 774 -4.60 12.14 30.30
N GLY A 775 -5.41 11.97 29.24
CA GLY A 775 -5.55 12.99 28.20
C GLY A 775 -6.17 12.42 26.93
N GLY A 776 -7.46 12.68 26.69
CA GLY A 776 -8.18 12.18 25.52
C GLY A 776 -7.99 13.05 24.29
N GLY A 777 -7.09 12.67 23.40
CA GLY A 777 -7.05 13.14 22.02
C GLY A 777 -7.80 12.19 21.10
N ILE A 778 -8.75 12.69 20.31
CA ILE A 778 -9.41 11.90 19.25
C ILE A 778 -8.46 11.84 18.06
N VAL A 779 -8.16 10.64 17.58
CA VAL A 779 -7.38 10.40 16.36
C VAL A 779 -8.34 9.83 15.32
N ASP A 780 -8.55 10.54 14.22
CA ASP A 780 -9.36 10.04 13.10
C ASP A 780 -8.61 8.91 12.40
N VAL A 781 -9.19 7.70 12.44
CA VAL A 781 -8.71 6.53 11.72
C VAL A 781 -9.65 6.27 10.55
N GLU A 782 -9.26 6.68 9.35
CA GLU A 782 -9.92 6.23 8.12
C GLU A 782 -9.59 4.73 7.93
N SER A 783 -10.62 3.88 8.06
CA SER A 783 -10.52 2.43 7.88
C SER A 783 -11.42 2.00 6.71
N ASP A 784 -10.82 1.72 5.56
CA ASP A 784 -11.48 1.14 4.38
C ASP A 784 -11.71 -0.38 4.55
N GLY A 785 -12.38 -0.76 5.65
CA GLY A 785 -12.83 -2.13 5.93
C GLY A 785 -14.36 -2.23 5.96
N PRO A 786 -14.96 -3.44 5.78
CA PRO A 786 -16.39 -3.62 5.98
C PRO A 786 -16.77 -3.23 7.42
N ASN A 787 -17.78 -2.38 7.57
CA ASN A 787 -18.18 -1.84 8.87
C ASN A 787 -18.60 -2.97 9.84
N PRO A 788 -17.96 -3.12 11.02
CA PRO A 788 -18.29 -4.17 11.98
C PRO A 788 -19.74 -4.10 12.52
N LEU A 789 -20.46 -2.99 12.30
CA LEU A 789 -21.86 -2.82 12.71
C LEU A 789 -22.87 -3.43 11.72
N VAL A 790 -22.56 -3.41 10.43
CA VAL A 790 -23.28 -4.22 9.43
C VAL A 790 -23.12 -5.71 9.74
N GLU A 791 -21.94 -6.11 10.22
CA GLU A 791 -21.70 -7.44 10.75
C GLU A 791 -22.41 -7.71 12.09
N PHE A 792 -22.59 -6.71 12.96
CA PHE A 792 -23.32 -6.86 14.22
C PHE A 792 -24.83 -7.05 14.00
N PHE A 793 -25.49 -6.26 13.15
CA PHE A 793 -26.92 -6.47 12.86
C PHE A 793 -27.18 -7.84 12.19
N LYS A 794 -26.30 -8.27 11.28
CA LYS A 794 -26.29 -9.66 10.77
C LYS A 794 -26.13 -10.69 11.88
N LYS A 795 -25.15 -10.52 12.77
CA LYS A 795 -24.84 -11.45 13.87
C LYS A 795 -25.73 -11.35 15.10
N PHE A 796 -26.68 -10.42 15.13
CA PHE A 796 -27.69 -10.38 16.19
C PHE A 796 -29.02 -10.96 15.71
N PHE A 797 -29.34 -10.78 14.43
CA PHE A 797 -30.62 -11.19 13.85
C PHE A 797 -30.50 -12.14 12.65
N GLY A 798 -29.42 -12.92 12.49
CA GLY A 798 -29.34 -13.86 11.35
C GLY A 798 -28.04 -14.67 11.18
N THR A 799 -28.04 -15.91 11.66
CA THR A 799 -27.58 -17.08 10.89
C THR A 799 -28.00 -18.40 11.57
N ALA A 800 -29.01 -19.07 11.01
CA ALA A 800 -29.51 -20.39 11.44
C ALA A 800 -29.15 -21.52 10.45
#